data_AF-A0A3C0N3I7-F1
#
_entry.id   AF-A0A3C0N3I7-F1
#
_cell.length_a   1.000
_cell.length_b   1.000
_cell.length_c   1.000
_cell.angle_alpha   90.00
_cell.angle_beta   90.00
_cell.angle_gamma   90.00
#
_symmetry.space_group_name_H-M   'P 1'
#
loop_
_entity.id
_entity.type
_entity.pdbx_description
1 polymer ?
#
loop_
_entity_poly.entity_id
_entity_poly.type
_entity_poly.pdbx_seq_one_letter_code
_entity_poly.pdbx_strand_id
1 'polypeptide(L)'
;MTQDIAVIFGRLQEERVQPVGKDDVAEVLRRRLFTPTSISDRTKFSPQVVAALKGIANLDEQTAKEKNLAEQRFLQSYPFHPDLTEIFYTKWTQLDGFQRTRGVLRTFTLALRDAERWDKAPLVGANVFIGNPSEASLSEAARELTNIATTEEYEGKRQDWNNIIEGELAKARQIQLDTVGIKNREIEQAVFATFLHSQPIGQKALTRELLLLLGHTNPDKIELEKALLNWVTVSWFLDEEMLQESDSTSGKKELPKFWRLGSRPNLKQMHDEACKNRVSDALVEDRLLTEIKKLKRLTEGAKAAGAEVHLLPKYPKDIDDDGKFRYAVLDPKASSSSGNPSAYAARFIDENTGSDNPRAKNRNAVVLAVPDRSGLDAARSRIRDYLGWEEVQELLKNQELDASRKKRLEDNLKDAKTKIPGAVEQAYCIVVTVAENNDIQAFKINVGDEALFNLIKKEPKSRIQETAITAEALIPGGAYELWKEGEESRYVRNLVGAFAETPSLPKMLNSKSILDTLINGCVEGIFVLRYMRSDHSFKTFWREQPSEVALKEPSLEAVLPESATLSELSPTLLLPGQLPDLWQGNAICASQQRFAIALNQLYDYFSGTHVVEIQREGYSEPLPIPSAERSVIDTAVSEAVKNGQLCLISGEACFLAEDIPAGVLTDDAQLQLPPEPISINEVLPDNLPEAWSNGTTTALAIYEALVQKTGQPLPWQTVRNAIEGALRVR
;
A
#
# COMPACT_ATOMS: atom_id res chain seq x y z
N MET A 1 60.79 72.47 6.46
CA MET A 1 59.81 73.20 7.30
C MET A 1 58.41 72.60 7.15
N THR A 2 58.23 71.31 7.42
CA THR A 2 56.91 70.66 7.24
C THR A 2 56.60 69.59 8.31
N GLN A 3 57.56 69.24 9.18
CA GLN A 3 57.31 68.35 10.31
C GLN A 3 56.95 69.09 11.61
N ASP A 4 57.46 70.31 11.82
CA ASP A 4 57.21 71.05 13.07
C ASP A 4 55.79 71.66 13.16
N ILE A 5 55.12 71.92 12.02
CA ILE A 5 53.73 72.42 12.00
C ILE A 5 52.74 71.29 12.36
N ALA A 6 53.03 70.04 12.00
CA ALA A 6 52.18 68.90 12.33
C ALA A 6 52.19 68.58 13.83
N VAL A 7 53.31 68.82 14.52
CA VAL A 7 53.44 68.61 15.97
C VAL A 7 52.73 69.70 16.77
N ILE A 8 52.61 70.92 16.23
CA ILE A 8 51.92 72.04 16.89
C ILE A 8 50.38 71.93 16.74
N PHE A 9 49.86 71.42 15.61
CA PHE A 9 48.43 71.12 15.47
C PHE A 9 47.97 69.85 16.19
N GLY A 10 48.90 68.96 16.57
CA GLY A 10 48.61 67.73 17.33
C GLY A 10 48.33 67.93 18.82
N ARG A 11 48.55 69.14 19.37
CA ARG A 11 48.35 69.45 20.81
C ARG A 11 47.20 70.42 21.12
N LEU A 12 46.30 70.64 20.17
CA LEU A 12 45.01 71.31 20.37
C LEU A 12 43.84 70.48 19.82
N GLN A 13 43.92 69.14 19.91
CA GLN A 13 42.67 68.39 20.02
C GLN A 13 42.13 68.67 21.42
N GLU A 14 41.28 69.69 21.51
CA GLU A 14 40.27 69.77 22.56
C GLU A 14 39.78 68.36 22.84
N GLU A 15 39.77 67.97 24.11
CA GLU A 15 39.01 66.80 24.55
C GLU A 15 37.66 66.86 23.83
N ARG A 16 37.36 65.86 23.00
CA ARG A 16 36.04 65.72 22.40
C ARG A 16 35.08 65.47 23.55
N VAL A 17 34.59 66.56 24.15
CA VAL A 17 33.47 66.54 25.07
C VAL A 17 32.32 65.93 24.29
N GLN A 18 31.93 64.70 24.63
CA GLN A 18 30.67 64.14 24.18
C GLN A 18 29.57 65.03 24.76
N PRO A 19 28.77 65.75 23.95
CA PRO A 19 27.89 66.79 24.48
C PRO A 19 26.69 66.25 25.30
N VAL A 20 26.49 64.93 25.35
CA VAL A 20 25.35 64.26 25.99
C VAL A 20 25.82 62.89 26.50
N GLY A 21 25.74 62.64 27.81
CA GLY A 21 25.98 61.32 28.39
C GLY A 21 24.82 60.35 28.09
N LYS A 22 25.04 59.03 28.22
CA LYS A 22 23.98 58.02 28.02
C LYS A 22 22.72 58.30 28.86
N ASP A 23 22.90 58.87 30.05
CA ASP A 23 21.83 59.15 31.01
C ASP A 23 21.03 60.43 30.69
N ASP A 24 21.55 61.32 29.83
CA ASP A 24 20.91 62.60 29.47
C ASP A 24 20.02 62.51 28.23
N VAL A 25 20.07 61.38 27.51
CA VAL A 25 19.42 61.18 26.21
C VAL A 25 17.91 61.37 26.28
N ALA A 26 17.26 60.66 27.21
CA ALA A 26 15.82 60.72 27.34
C ALA A 26 15.35 62.12 27.74
N GLU A 27 16.14 62.86 28.52
CA GLU A 27 15.84 64.24 28.88
C GLU A 27 15.95 65.19 27.69
N VAL A 28 16.96 65.01 26.82
CA VAL A 28 17.09 65.77 25.56
C VAL A 28 15.90 65.50 24.65
N LEU A 29 15.55 64.24 24.44
CA LEU A 29 14.39 63.86 23.62
C LEU A 29 13.10 64.45 24.20
N ARG A 30 12.90 64.35 25.52
CA ARG A 30 11.70 64.88 26.21
C ARG A 30 11.56 66.39 26.01
N ARG A 31 12.62 67.16 26.21
CA ARG A 31 12.61 68.63 26.06
C ARG A 31 12.41 69.09 24.61
N ARG A 32 12.85 68.30 23.63
CA ARG A 32 12.76 68.64 22.21
C ARG A 32 11.46 68.21 21.55
N LEU A 33 10.88 67.09 22.00
CA LEU A 33 9.75 66.45 21.32
C LEU A 33 8.40 66.71 21.99
N PHE A 34 8.39 67.12 23.27
CA PHE A 34 7.16 67.39 24.01
C PHE A 34 7.04 68.85 24.44
N THR A 35 5.80 69.33 24.52
CA THR A 35 5.51 70.67 25.06
C THR A 35 5.90 70.75 26.54
N PRO A 36 6.53 71.84 27.00
CA PRO A 36 6.95 71.96 28.41
C PRO A 36 5.84 71.69 29.41
N THR A 37 4.62 72.15 29.14
CA THR A 37 3.44 71.98 30.01
C THR A 37 3.06 70.51 30.26
N SER A 38 3.29 69.61 29.29
CA SER A 38 2.96 68.19 29.43
C SER A 38 3.98 67.40 30.23
N ILE A 39 5.18 67.95 30.44
CA ILE A 39 6.31 67.27 31.10
C ILE A 39 6.77 67.93 32.41
N SER A 40 6.16 69.07 32.80
CA SER A 40 6.50 69.79 34.04
C SER A 40 6.15 69.01 35.32
N ASP A 41 5.06 68.23 35.30
CA ASP A 41 4.57 67.52 36.48
C ASP A 41 5.05 66.07 36.49
N ARG A 42 6.24 65.85 37.08
CA ARG A 42 6.85 64.52 37.20
C ARG A 42 6.07 63.57 38.11
N THR A 43 5.18 64.08 38.97
CA THR A 43 4.38 63.21 39.87
C THR A 43 3.42 62.31 39.09
N LYS A 44 3.02 62.73 37.89
CA LYS A 44 2.16 61.97 36.97
C LYS A 44 2.87 60.80 36.27
N PHE A 45 4.21 60.75 36.31
CA PHE A 45 4.97 59.71 35.61
C PHE A 45 4.98 58.39 36.39
N SER A 46 5.07 58.45 37.72
CA SER A 46 5.20 57.26 38.56
C SER A 46 4.08 56.23 38.38
N PRO A 47 2.78 56.59 38.37
CA PRO A 47 1.72 55.61 38.14
C PRO A 47 1.81 54.92 36.76
N GLN A 48 2.22 55.64 35.73
CA GLN A 48 2.36 55.10 34.37
C GLN A 48 3.57 54.16 34.26
N VAL A 49 4.69 54.55 34.87
CA VAL A 49 5.90 53.73 34.93
C VAL A 49 5.66 52.44 35.71
N VAL A 50 4.98 52.51 36.86
CA VAL A 50 4.64 51.31 37.66
C VAL A 50 3.74 50.36 36.88
N ALA A 51 2.76 50.89 36.13
CA ALA A 51 1.88 50.08 35.30
C ALA A 51 2.65 49.37 34.17
N ALA A 52 3.51 50.08 33.45
CA ALA A 52 4.36 49.50 32.40
C ALA A 52 5.34 48.46 32.97
N LEU A 53 6.00 48.77 34.09
CA LEU A 53 6.94 47.87 34.75
C LEU A 53 6.31 46.60 35.29
N LYS A 54 5.03 46.64 35.66
CA LYS A 54 4.30 45.44 36.06
C LYS A 54 4.28 44.42 34.92
N GLY A 55 4.01 44.86 33.69
CA GLY A 55 4.01 43.99 32.51
C GLY A 55 5.41 43.46 32.18
N ILE A 56 6.44 44.32 32.26
CA ILE A 56 7.83 43.92 32.03
C ILE A 56 8.30 42.90 33.08
N ALA A 57 7.98 43.12 34.36
CA ALA A 57 8.31 42.19 35.45
C ALA A 57 7.57 40.85 35.36
N ASN A 58 6.42 40.78 34.67
CA ASN A 58 5.74 39.52 34.41
C ASN A 58 6.49 38.66 33.36
N LEU A 59 7.22 39.30 32.45
CA LEU A 59 7.99 38.61 31.41
C LEU A 59 9.45 38.34 31.83
N ASP A 60 10.06 39.22 32.63
CA ASP A 60 11.46 39.14 33.07
C ASP A 60 11.61 39.03 34.60
N GLU A 61 12.09 37.87 35.06
CA GLU A 61 12.28 37.60 36.50
C GLU A 61 13.35 38.51 37.13
N GLN A 62 14.38 38.90 36.37
CA GLN A 62 15.40 39.80 36.88
C GLN A 62 14.83 41.19 37.18
N THR A 63 14.02 41.75 36.27
CA THR A 63 13.28 43.01 36.51
C THR A 63 12.34 42.88 37.71
N ALA A 64 11.74 41.71 37.94
CA ALA A 64 10.91 41.46 39.12
C ALA A 64 11.70 41.42 40.44
N LYS A 65 12.99 41.05 40.41
CA LYS A 65 13.89 41.08 41.58
C LYS A 65 14.45 42.48 41.84
N GLU A 66 14.77 43.22 40.79
CA GLU A 66 15.42 44.55 40.84
C GLU A 66 14.43 45.72 40.64
N LYS A 67 13.18 45.57 41.10
CA LYS A 67 12.08 46.52 40.82
C LYS A 67 12.41 47.98 41.10
N ASN A 68 13.06 48.28 42.22
CA ASN A 68 13.39 49.67 42.59
C ASN A 68 14.40 50.30 41.62
N LEU A 69 15.39 49.53 41.17
CA LEU A 69 16.39 50.01 40.20
C LEU A 69 15.76 50.20 38.83
N ALA A 70 14.91 49.25 38.40
CA ALA A 70 14.14 49.36 37.18
C ALA A 70 13.19 50.57 37.21
N GLU A 71 12.48 50.80 38.32
CA GLU A 71 11.60 51.97 38.48
C GLU A 71 12.34 53.29 38.33
N GLN A 72 13.51 53.43 38.95
CA GLN A 72 14.34 54.62 38.78
C GLN A 72 14.79 54.82 37.33
N ARG A 73 15.26 53.75 36.66
CA ARG A 73 15.68 53.81 35.23
C ARG A 73 14.53 54.24 34.32
N PHE A 74 13.34 53.67 34.52
CA PHE A 74 12.17 54.01 33.71
C PHE A 74 11.62 55.41 34.04
N LEU A 75 11.62 55.85 35.29
CA LEU A 75 11.25 57.22 35.68
C LEU A 75 12.16 58.27 35.05
N GLN A 76 13.47 57.99 34.99
CA GLN A 76 14.44 58.88 34.33
C GLN A 76 14.20 58.94 32.82
N SER A 77 13.80 57.84 32.19
CA SER A 77 13.59 57.72 30.74
C SER A 77 12.18 58.13 30.25
N TYR A 78 11.17 58.15 31.12
CA TYR A 78 9.77 58.38 30.75
C TYR A 78 9.56 59.65 29.89
N PRO A 79 8.77 59.63 28.80
CA PRO A 79 7.92 58.55 28.33
C PRO A 79 8.62 57.52 27.43
N PHE A 80 9.93 57.60 27.24
CA PHE A 80 10.67 56.69 26.35
C PHE A 80 11.04 55.38 27.04
N HIS A 81 10.91 54.27 26.32
CA HIS A 81 11.43 52.99 26.79
C HIS A 81 12.97 53.04 26.83
N PRO A 82 13.62 52.78 27.98
CA PRO A 82 15.06 52.96 28.12
C PRO A 82 15.84 52.04 27.17
N ASP A 83 15.47 50.76 27.07
CA ASP A 83 16.17 49.82 26.18
C ASP A 83 16.03 50.19 24.69
N LEU A 84 14.92 50.83 24.28
CA LEU A 84 14.78 51.31 22.90
C LEU A 84 15.78 52.44 22.61
N THR A 85 15.88 53.42 23.51
CA THR A 85 16.84 54.51 23.34
C THR A 85 18.28 53.97 23.30
N GLU A 86 18.58 52.98 24.14
CA GLU A 86 19.87 52.33 24.16
C GLU A 86 20.23 51.68 22.82
N ILE A 87 19.30 51.00 22.14
CA ILE A 87 19.52 50.44 20.80
C ILE A 87 19.97 51.51 19.80
N PHE A 88 19.29 52.66 19.78
CA PHE A 88 19.64 53.72 18.85
C PHE A 88 21.04 54.29 19.11
N TYR A 89 21.39 54.51 20.37
CA TYR A 89 22.68 55.12 20.72
C TYR A 89 23.85 54.16 20.73
N THR A 90 23.62 52.88 21.02
CA THR A 90 24.68 51.88 21.06
C THR A 90 24.87 51.19 19.72
N LYS A 91 23.80 50.88 18.98
CA LYS A 91 23.85 50.16 17.70
C LYS A 91 23.73 51.11 16.52
N TRP A 92 22.64 51.86 16.40
CA TRP A 92 22.36 52.65 15.18
C TRP A 92 23.31 53.83 14.94
N THR A 93 23.90 54.42 15.97
CA THR A 93 24.94 55.45 15.81
C THR A 93 26.24 54.94 15.17
N GLN A 94 26.41 53.61 15.08
CA GLN A 94 27.54 52.96 14.41
C GLN A 94 27.37 52.91 12.89
N LEU A 95 26.14 53.11 12.37
CA LEU A 95 25.86 53.12 10.93
C LEU A 95 26.35 54.45 10.30
N ASP A 96 27.16 54.36 9.24
CA ASP A 96 27.70 55.55 8.56
C ASP A 96 26.60 56.46 7.98
N GLY A 97 25.48 55.88 7.54
CA GLY A 97 24.32 56.61 7.02
C GLY A 97 23.44 57.27 8.10
N PHE A 98 23.62 56.94 9.38
CA PHE A 98 22.78 57.43 10.47
C PHE A 98 23.44 58.61 11.18
N GLN A 99 22.82 59.79 11.11
CA GLN A 99 23.39 61.07 11.58
C GLN A 99 23.41 61.22 13.12
N ARG A 100 23.94 60.24 13.86
CA ARG A 100 24.03 60.15 15.34
C ARG A 100 22.86 60.85 16.03
N THR A 101 23.11 61.87 16.86
CA THR A 101 22.10 62.61 17.64
C THR A 101 21.03 63.28 16.77
N ARG A 102 21.38 63.76 15.57
CA ARG A 102 20.41 64.38 14.64
C ARG A 102 19.52 63.34 13.98
N GLY A 103 20.07 62.17 13.64
CA GLY A 103 19.35 61.01 13.14
C GLY A 103 18.31 60.56 14.15
N VAL A 104 18.73 60.29 15.40
CA VAL A 104 17.80 59.91 16.48
C VAL A 104 16.67 60.91 16.64
N LEU A 105 16.98 62.21 16.79
CA LEU A 105 15.96 63.25 16.95
C LEU A 105 14.97 63.27 15.78
N ARG A 106 15.47 63.18 14.54
CA ARG A 106 14.64 63.17 13.34
C ARG A 106 13.72 61.95 13.30
N THR A 107 14.27 60.75 13.49
CA THR A 107 13.51 59.50 13.46
C THR A 107 12.40 59.48 14.52
N PHE A 108 12.73 59.85 15.77
CA PHE A 108 11.72 59.93 16.84
C PHE A 108 10.69 61.03 16.59
N THR A 109 11.07 62.16 15.98
CA THR A 109 10.10 63.21 15.60
C THR A 109 9.09 62.68 14.59
N LEU A 110 9.55 61.99 13.53
CA LEU A 110 8.67 61.40 12.52
C LEU A 110 7.76 60.34 13.12
N ALA A 111 8.32 59.44 13.94
CA ALA A 111 7.58 58.35 14.57
C ALA A 111 6.50 58.87 15.53
N LEU A 112 6.85 59.81 16.42
CA LEU A 112 5.89 60.38 17.38
C LEU A 112 4.79 61.19 16.70
N ARG A 113 5.12 61.93 15.64
CA ARG A 113 4.14 62.73 14.89
C ARG A 113 3.07 61.86 14.22
N ASP A 114 3.46 60.67 13.77
CA ASP A 114 2.51 59.68 13.24
C ASP A 114 1.73 58.98 14.37
N ALA A 115 2.45 58.49 15.39
CA ALA A 115 1.90 57.73 16.49
C ALA A 115 0.91 58.50 17.39
N GLU A 116 1.08 59.82 17.57
CA GLU A 116 0.23 60.68 18.41
C GLU A 116 -1.28 60.48 18.15
N ARG A 117 -1.66 60.15 16.91
CA ARG A 117 -3.06 60.05 16.49
C ARG A 117 -3.75 58.75 16.90
N TRP A 118 -3.00 57.68 17.14
CA TRP A 118 -3.57 56.33 17.24
C TRP A 118 -2.94 55.47 18.33
N ASP A 119 -1.69 55.72 18.71
CA ASP A 119 -0.98 54.92 19.68
C ASP A 119 -1.43 55.23 21.11
N LYS A 120 -1.70 54.16 21.87
CA LYS A 120 -2.17 54.22 23.26
C LYS A 120 -1.25 53.47 24.22
N ALA A 121 -0.08 53.04 23.75
CA ALA A 121 0.87 52.35 24.58
C ALA A 121 1.35 53.24 25.74
N PRO A 122 1.67 52.64 26.90
CA PRO A 122 2.10 53.40 28.08
C PRO A 122 3.50 53.99 27.95
N LEU A 123 4.32 53.49 27.03
CA LEU A 123 5.66 53.99 26.73
C LEU A 123 5.86 54.15 25.22
N VAL A 124 6.74 55.08 24.85
CA VAL A 124 7.30 55.20 23.51
C VAL A 124 8.31 54.05 23.32
N GLY A 125 7.83 52.94 22.78
CA GLY A 125 8.58 51.72 22.45
C GLY A 125 8.66 51.48 20.94
N ALA A 126 8.83 50.22 20.51
CA ALA A 126 8.90 49.87 19.09
C ALA A 126 7.57 50.16 18.33
N ASN A 127 6.46 50.26 19.06
CA ASN A 127 5.12 50.60 18.59
C ASN A 127 5.06 51.89 17.76
N VAL A 128 5.88 52.90 18.06
CA VAL A 128 5.77 54.18 17.33
C VAL A 128 6.31 54.10 15.89
N PHE A 129 7.02 53.04 15.52
CA PHE A 129 7.61 52.91 14.20
C PHE A 129 6.78 52.02 13.24
N ILE A 130 5.83 51.22 13.73
CA ILE A 130 5.11 50.22 12.92
C ILE A 130 3.91 50.77 12.13
N GLY A 131 3.74 52.10 12.07
CA GLY A 131 2.72 52.79 11.26
C GLY A 131 1.29 52.62 11.75
N ASN A 132 0.35 53.39 11.17
CA ASN A 132 -1.06 53.35 11.54
C ASN A 132 -1.66 51.93 11.36
N PRO A 133 -2.34 51.37 12.37
CA PRO A 133 -2.96 50.05 12.26
C PRO A 133 -3.92 49.87 11.07
N SER A 134 -4.51 50.96 10.57
CA SER A 134 -5.46 50.95 9.45
C SER A 134 -4.76 50.95 8.07
N GLU A 135 -3.48 51.26 8.02
CA GLU A 135 -2.69 51.37 6.80
C GLU A 135 -1.68 50.22 6.75
N ALA A 136 -1.72 49.41 5.69
CA ALA A 136 -0.86 48.23 5.57
C ALA A 136 0.61 48.55 5.21
N SER A 137 1.00 49.83 5.19
CA SER A 137 2.33 50.32 4.79
C SER A 137 3.21 50.71 5.96
N LEU A 138 4.53 50.76 5.73
CA LEU A 138 5.49 51.29 6.72
C LEU A 138 5.25 52.77 7.04
N SER A 139 5.45 53.16 8.30
CA SER A 139 5.52 54.57 8.71
C SER A 139 6.68 55.29 8.02
N GLU A 140 6.61 56.62 7.96
CA GLU A 140 7.71 57.45 7.43
C GLU A 140 9.02 57.19 8.20
N ALA A 141 8.95 57.01 9.52
CA ALA A 141 10.10 56.69 10.35
C ALA A 141 10.68 55.30 10.06
N ALA A 142 9.83 54.28 9.87
CA ALA A 142 10.29 52.94 9.50
C ALA A 142 10.92 52.92 8.11
N ARG A 143 10.37 53.66 7.14
CA ARG A 143 10.97 53.82 5.80
C ARG A 143 12.32 54.50 5.86
N GLU A 144 12.49 55.52 6.70
CA GLU A 144 13.79 56.16 6.90
C GLU A 144 14.82 55.15 7.46
N LEU A 145 14.44 54.37 8.47
CA LEU A 145 15.32 53.38 9.10
C LEU A 145 15.70 52.23 8.17
N THR A 146 14.73 51.69 7.44
CA THR A 146 14.96 50.62 6.45
C THR A 146 15.81 51.11 5.29
N ASN A 147 15.60 52.33 4.78
CA ASN A 147 16.46 52.92 3.75
C ASN A 147 17.91 53.10 4.22
N ILE A 148 18.12 53.50 5.47
CA ILE A 148 19.48 53.58 6.05
C ILE A 148 20.10 52.19 6.15
N ALA A 149 19.35 51.19 6.63
CA ALA A 149 19.83 49.79 6.67
C ALA A 149 20.14 49.24 5.26
N THR A 150 19.42 49.66 4.22
CA THR A 150 19.69 49.29 2.82
C THR A 150 21.01 49.87 2.29
N THR A 151 21.55 50.93 2.91
CA THR A 151 22.85 51.49 2.52
C THR A 151 24.04 50.63 2.97
N GLU A 152 23.86 49.74 3.95
CA GLU A 152 24.90 48.77 4.30
C GLU A 152 24.98 47.68 3.20
N GLU A 153 26.16 47.54 2.60
CA GLU A 153 26.40 46.53 1.58
C GLU A 153 26.87 45.22 2.23
N TYR A 154 26.14 44.13 1.98
CA TYR A 154 26.53 42.78 2.37
C TYR A 154 26.81 41.97 1.12
N GLU A 155 28.03 41.41 1.00
CA GLU A 155 28.45 40.57 -0.14
C GLU A 155 28.16 41.20 -1.52
N GLY A 156 28.23 42.54 -1.63
CA GLY A 156 28.01 43.27 -2.87
C GLY A 156 26.54 43.41 -3.32
N LYS A 157 25.55 43.10 -2.47
CA LYS A 157 24.13 43.32 -2.75
C LYS A 157 23.46 44.19 -1.69
N ARG A 158 22.67 45.17 -2.15
CA ARG A 158 21.78 45.98 -1.30
C ARG A 158 20.46 45.25 -1.10
N GLN A 159 20.03 45.15 0.15
CA GLN A 159 18.80 44.45 0.51
C GLN A 159 17.62 45.42 0.59
N ASP A 160 16.47 44.98 0.10
CA ASP A 160 15.23 45.75 0.18
C ASP A 160 14.53 45.53 1.53
N TRP A 161 15.06 46.18 2.56
CA TRP A 161 14.51 46.12 3.91
C TRP A 161 13.08 46.63 3.99
N ASN A 162 12.62 47.49 3.06
CA ASN A 162 11.22 47.92 3.04
C ASN A 162 10.30 46.71 2.80
N ASN A 163 10.55 45.96 1.73
CA ASN A 163 9.76 44.79 1.36
C ASN A 163 9.83 43.68 2.42
N ILE A 164 11.01 43.46 3.01
CA ILE A 164 11.20 42.46 4.07
C ILE A 164 10.32 42.79 5.29
N ILE A 165 10.40 44.03 5.80
CA ILE A 165 9.67 44.42 7.00
C ILE A 165 8.16 44.50 6.73
N GLU A 166 7.72 44.96 5.56
CA GLU A 166 6.28 44.93 5.21
C GLU A 166 5.74 43.49 5.20
N GLY A 167 6.47 42.55 4.61
CA GLY A 167 6.08 41.13 4.59
C GLY A 167 6.04 40.49 5.98
N GLU A 168 7.02 40.78 6.83
CA GLU A 168 7.06 40.24 8.21
C GLU A 168 5.99 40.88 9.11
N LEU A 169 5.71 42.18 8.96
CA LEU A 169 4.62 42.86 9.66
C LEU A 169 3.24 42.31 9.23
N ALA A 170 3.05 41.99 7.95
CA ALA A 170 1.81 41.36 7.48
C ALA A 170 1.54 40.01 8.17
N LYS A 171 2.58 39.17 8.34
CA LYS A 171 2.47 37.91 9.09
C LYS A 171 2.20 38.15 10.57
N ALA A 172 2.88 39.12 11.18
CA ALA A 172 2.64 39.49 12.57
C ALA A 172 1.19 39.93 12.82
N ARG A 173 0.60 40.72 11.91
CA ARG A 173 -0.82 41.10 11.97
C ARG A 173 -1.74 39.88 11.93
N GLN A 174 -1.47 38.93 11.04
CA GLN A 174 -2.28 37.70 10.95
C GLN A 174 -2.22 36.90 12.25
N ILE A 175 -1.01 36.71 12.82
CA ILE A 175 -0.83 36.01 14.11
C ILE A 175 -1.62 36.68 15.24
N GLN A 176 -1.60 38.01 15.27
CA GLN A 176 -2.34 38.78 16.28
C GLN A 176 -3.86 38.66 16.10
N LEU A 177 -4.37 38.63 14.87
CA LEU A 177 -5.80 38.40 14.62
C LEU A 177 -6.26 37.02 15.13
N ASP A 178 -5.36 36.03 15.06
CA ASP A 178 -5.62 34.66 15.49
C ASP A 178 -5.45 34.46 17.02
N THR A 179 -4.97 35.47 17.76
CA THR A 179 -4.63 35.39 19.19
C THR A 179 -5.43 36.38 20.03
N VAL A 180 -6.02 35.95 21.15
CA VAL A 180 -6.99 36.78 21.92
C VAL A 180 -6.33 37.74 22.92
N GLY A 181 -5.21 37.34 23.50
CA GLY A 181 -4.49 38.03 24.58
C GLY A 181 -3.39 38.99 24.12
N ILE A 182 -3.17 39.11 22.80
CA ILE A 182 -2.19 39.99 22.17
C ILE A 182 -2.93 41.14 21.48
N LYS A 183 -3.05 42.28 22.18
CA LYS A 183 -3.98 43.36 21.82
C LYS A 183 -3.31 44.67 21.44
N ASN A 184 -2.02 44.84 21.74
CA ASN A 184 -1.29 46.09 21.55
C ASN A 184 -0.20 45.93 20.49
N ARG A 185 -0.45 45.08 19.48
CA ARG A 185 0.44 44.84 18.34
C ARG A 185 1.82 44.32 18.76
N GLU A 186 1.86 43.47 19.77
CA GLU A 186 3.12 43.02 20.38
C GLU A 186 4.01 42.21 19.40
N ILE A 187 3.43 41.47 18.44
CA ILE A 187 4.22 40.73 17.45
C ILE A 187 4.78 41.66 16.38
N GLU A 188 4.02 42.67 15.96
CA GLU A 188 4.54 43.72 15.07
C GLU A 188 5.67 44.51 15.75
N GLN A 189 5.50 44.84 17.04
CA GLN A 189 6.57 45.41 17.85
C GLN A 189 7.78 44.46 17.92
N ALA A 190 7.58 43.16 18.01
CA ALA A 190 8.66 42.17 18.05
C ALA A 190 9.43 42.10 16.72
N VAL A 191 8.72 42.13 15.58
CA VAL A 191 9.32 42.21 14.24
C VAL A 191 10.22 43.44 14.16
N PHE A 192 9.69 44.60 14.53
CA PHE A 192 10.42 45.87 14.39
C PHE A 192 11.57 45.99 15.40
N ALA A 193 11.38 45.55 16.64
CA ALA A 193 12.43 45.49 17.64
C ALA A 193 13.57 44.55 17.20
N THR A 194 13.23 43.39 16.63
CA THR A 194 14.23 42.47 16.07
C THR A 194 14.98 43.12 14.92
N PHE A 195 14.30 43.83 14.01
CA PHE A 195 14.94 44.63 12.96
C PHE A 195 15.92 45.66 13.53
N LEU A 196 15.49 46.46 14.50
CA LEU A 196 16.34 47.47 15.14
C LEU A 196 17.59 46.86 15.79
N HIS A 197 17.46 45.68 16.41
CA HIS A 197 18.60 44.98 17.00
C HIS A 197 19.52 44.28 16.00
N SER A 198 19.03 44.02 14.77
CA SER A 198 19.77 43.33 13.71
C SER A 198 20.72 44.27 12.94
N GLN A 199 20.65 45.58 13.21
CA GLN A 199 21.50 46.61 12.62
C GLN A 199 22.49 47.19 13.65
N PRO A 200 23.74 47.50 13.29
CA PRO A 200 24.42 47.13 12.03
C PRO A 200 24.53 45.62 11.85
N ILE A 201 24.85 45.18 10.63
CA ILE A 201 24.94 43.75 10.30
C ILE A 201 25.85 43.00 11.29
N GLY A 202 25.39 41.84 11.76
CA GLY A 202 26.09 41.00 12.73
C GLY A 202 25.60 41.19 14.18
N GLN A 203 24.82 42.24 14.44
CA GLN A 203 24.12 42.41 15.71
C GLN A 203 22.92 41.45 15.82
N LYS A 204 22.52 41.16 17.06
CA LYS A 204 21.38 40.31 17.41
C LYS A 204 20.71 40.81 18.68
N ALA A 205 19.47 40.40 18.91
CA ALA A 205 18.77 40.60 20.18
C ALA A 205 18.82 39.31 21.00
N LEU A 206 18.99 39.41 22.31
CA LEU A 206 18.66 38.33 23.23
C LEU A 206 17.14 38.28 23.42
N THR A 207 16.59 37.09 23.70
CA THR A 207 15.15 36.94 23.98
C THR A 207 14.69 37.79 25.15
N ARG A 208 15.54 37.93 26.17
CA ARG A 208 15.28 38.85 27.27
C ARG A 208 15.13 40.29 26.79
N GLU A 209 16.05 40.78 25.95
CA GLU A 209 16.00 42.15 25.41
C GLU A 209 14.72 42.38 24.60
N LEU A 210 14.33 41.39 23.79
CA LEU A 210 13.08 41.44 23.03
C LEU A 210 11.86 41.49 23.98
N LEU A 211 11.79 40.62 24.98
CA LEU A 211 10.68 40.56 25.93
C LEU A 211 10.56 41.85 26.77
N LEU A 212 11.67 42.49 27.13
CA LEU A 212 11.67 43.77 27.84
C LEU A 212 10.95 44.85 27.00
N LEU A 213 11.24 44.94 25.70
CA LEU A 213 10.63 45.90 24.78
C LEU A 213 9.13 45.66 24.52
N LEU A 214 8.64 44.45 24.80
CA LEU A 214 7.23 44.06 24.59
C LEU A 214 6.41 44.12 25.88
N GLY A 215 7.07 44.03 27.04
CA GLY A 215 6.38 43.88 28.32
C GLY A 215 5.60 45.12 28.78
N HIS A 216 5.91 46.30 28.27
CA HIS A 216 5.26 47.55 28.73
C HIS A 216 3.74 47.57 28.52
N THR A 217 3.21 46.80 27.56
CA THR A 217 1.76 46.67 27.31
C THR A 217 1.07 45.62 28.18
N ASN A 218 1.80 44.95 29.08
CA ASN A 218 1.33 43.87 29.96
C ASN A 218 0.60 42.74 29.21
N PRO A 219 1.22 42.12 28.18
CA PRO A 219 0.64 40.98 27.47
C PRO A 219 0.58 39.73 28.36
N ASP A 220 -0.29 38.79 28.03
CA ASP A 220 -0.26 37.46 28.64
C ASP A 220 1.00 36.71 28.19
N LYS A 221 1.80 36.23 29.15
CA LYS A 221 3.10 35.60 28.88
C LYS A 221 2.97 34.35 28.00
N ILE A 222 1.98 33.50 28.28
CA ILE A 222 1.81 32.22 27.58
C ILE A 222 1.36 32.47 26.15
N GLU A 223 0.41 33.38 25.94
CA GLU A 223 -0.04 33.74 24.61
C GLU A 223 1.03 34.48 23.81
N LEU A 224 1.83 35.35 24.45
CA LEU A 224 2.95 36.03 23.80
C LEU A 224 4.00 35.02 23.33
N GLU A 225 4.40 34.09 24.20
CA GLU A 225 5.35 33.03 23.84
C GLU A 225 4.82 32.18 22.67
N LYS A 226 3.54 31.78 22.69
CA LYS A 226 2.92 31.05 21.58
C LYS A 226 2.91 31.85 20.28
N ALA A 227 2.56 33.13 20.33
CA ALA A 227 2.50 33.99 19.16
C ALA A 227 3.90 34.26 18.57
N LEU A 228 4.91 34.45 19.43
CA LEU A 228 6.32 34.54 19.01
C LEU A 228 6.83 33.22 18.40
N LEU A 229 6.47 32.07 18.97
CA LEU A 229 6.76 30.77 18.36
C LEU A 229 6.07 30.59 17.01
N ASN A 230 4.83 31.07 16.87
CA ASN A 230 4.15 31.06 15.57
C ASN A 230 4.90 31.92 14.57
N TRP A 231 5.34 33.13 14.96
CA TRP A 231 6.17 33.99 14.12
C TRP A 231 7.47 33.30 13.68
N VAL A 232 8.17 32.62 14.58
CA VAL A 232 9.36 31.80 14.24
C VAL A 232 9.03 30.77 13.15
N THR A 233 7.84 30.18 13.17
CA THR A 233 7.46 29.18 12.17
C THR A 233 7.05 29.76 10.81
N VAL A 234 6.50 30.98 10.76
CA VAL A 234 5.99 31.58 9.51
C VAL A 234 6.92 32.64 8.91
N SER A 235 7.86 33.15 9.71
CA SER A 235 8.84 34.13 9.26
C SER A 235 9.67 33.57 8.11
N TRP A 236 9.97 34.45 7.18
CA TRP A 236 10.76 34.14 5.98
C TRP A 236 12.19 34.66 6.10
N PHE A 237 12.40 35.63 6.98
CA PHE A 237 13.68 36.32 7.14
C PHE A 237 14.27 36.21 8.55
N LEU A 238 13.61 35.54 9.51
CA LEU A 238 14.27 35.19 10.76
C LEU A 238 15.45 34.25 10.49
N ASP A 239 16.57 34.60 11.09
CA ASP A 239 17.83 33.94 10.82
C ASP A 239 17.87 32.52 11.37
N GLU A 240 18.00 31.56 10.45
CA GLU A 240 17.97 30.13 10.74
C GLU A 240 19.09 29.64 11.66
N GLU A 241 20.23 30.32 11.70
CA GLU A 241 21.33 30.00 12.61
C GLU A 241 20.92 30.25 14.07
N MET A 242 20.18 31.33 14.31
CA MET A 242 19.78 31.75 15.66
C MET A 242 18.63 30.89 16.23
N LEU A 243 17.91 30.20 15.35
CA LEU A 243 16.82 29.28 15.70
C LEU A 243 17.30 27.88 16.13
N GLN A 244 18.62 27.59 16.08
CA GLN A 244 19.18 26.27 16.42
C GLN A 244 19.36 26.03 17.92
N GLU A 245 19.42 27.08 18.74
CA GLU A 245 19.74 26.96 20.16
C GLU A 245 18.50 26.75 21.07
N SER A 246 17.31 26.50 20.50
CA SER A 246 16.02 26.37 21.21
C SER A 246 15.58 24.94 21.51
N ASP A 247 16.37 23.92 21.18
CA ASP A 247 15.99 22.53 21.45
C ASP A 247 16.16 22.21 22.95
N SER A 248 15.04 22.23 23.68
CA SER A 248 14.98 21.76 25.05
C SER A 248 14.97 20.23 25.10
N THR A 249 15.61 19.64 26.11
CA THR A 249 15.59 18.20 26.44
C THR A 249 14.19 17.67 26.80
N SER A 250 13.16 18.53 26.81
CA SER A 250 11.81 18.24 27.32
C SER A 250 10.73 18.12 26.24
N GLY A 251 11.07 18.29 24.96
CA GLY A 251 10.12 18.19 23.85
C GLY A 251 9.12 19.36 23.73
N LYS A 252 9.18 20.36 24.62
CA LYS A 252 8.46 21.63 24.45
C LYS A 252 9.29 22.58 23.59
N LYS A 253 8.65 23.20 22.58
CA LYS A 253 9.24 24.27 21.78
C LYS A 253 9.44 25.50 22.67
N GLU A 254 10.69 25.87 22.89
CA GLU A 254 11.07 27.09 23.60
C GLU A 254 11.36 28.21 22.61
N LEU A 255 11.31 29.46 23.06
CA LEU A 255 11.74 30.59 22.25
C LEU A 255 13.23 30.46 21.90
N PRO A 256 13.68 30.90 20.71
CA PRO A 256 15.10 30.98 20.39
C PRO A 256 15.82 31.82 21.44
N LYS A 257 17.13 31.64 21.64
CA LYS A 257 17.91 32.47 22.57
C LYS A 257 18.26 33.84 21.98
N PHE A 258 18.44 33.86 20.66
CA PHE A 258 18.80 35.04 19.89
C PHE A 258 17.78 35.29 18.78
N TRP A 259 17.54 36.56 18.49
CA TRP A 259 16.67 37.02 17.42
C TRP A 259 17.46 37.92 16.48
N ARG A 260 17.41 37.60 15.19
CA ARG A 260 18.02 38.38 14.11
C ARG A 260 17.16 38.22 12.87
N LEU A 261 16.88 39.32 12.18
CA LEU A 261 16.38 39.27 10.81
C LEU A 261 17.59 39.21 9.89
N GLY A 262 17.69 38.12 9.14
CA GLY A 262 18.72 37.89 8.15
C GLY A 262 18.45 38.63 6.85
N SER A 263 19.51 38.77 6.05
CA SER A 263 19.48 39.37 4.71
C SER A 263 19.07 38.38 3.61
N ARG A 264 18.93 37.10 3.93
CA ARG A 264 18.61 36.03 2.98
C ARG A 264 17.27 35.37 3.34
N PRO A 265 16.45 34.99 2.35
CA PRO A 265 15.28 34.16 2.59
C PRO A 265 15.70 32.82 3.21
N ASN A 266 14.92 32.35 4.16
CA ASN A 266 15.12 31.05 4.81
C ASN A 266 14.74 29.89 3.87
N LEU A 267 15.23 28.69 4.14
CA LEU A 267 15.00 27.50 3.30
C LEU A 267 13.50 27.23 3.11
N LYS A 268 12.70 27.52 4.13
CA LYS A 268 11.24 27.32 4.11
C LYS A 268 10.53 28.27 3.15
N GLN A 269 10.92 29.54 3.10
CA GLN A 269 10.39 30.48 2.13
C GLN A 269 10.76 30.05 0.71
N MET A 270 12.04 29.72 0.50
CA MET A 270 12.51 29.27 -0.81
C MET A 270 11.72 28.05 -1.28
N HIS A 271 11.39 27.13 -0.37
CA HIS A 271 10.59 25.94 -0.64
C HIS A 271 9.13 26.25 -0.96
N ASP A 272 8.46 27.09 -0.15
CA ASP A 272 7.07 27.48 -0.39
C ASP A 272 6.94 28.24 -1.72
N GLU A 273 7.87 29.14 -2.02
CA GLU A 273 7.94 29.85 -3.29
C GLU A 273 8.20 28.89 -4.46
N ALA A 274 9.09 27.91 -4.29
CA ALA A 274 9.35 26.90 -5.30
C ALA A 274 8.11 26.04 -5.58
N CYS A 275 7.42 25.56 -4.53
CA CYS A 275 6.20 24.76 -4.68
C CYS A 275 5.06 25.49 -5.38
N LYS A 276 4.93 26.82 -5.17
CA LYS A 276 3.86 27.64 -5.75
C LYS A 276 4.17 28.10 -7.18
N ASN A 277 5.40 28.55 -7.42
CA ASN A 277 5.72 29.31 -8.62
C ASN A 277 6.67 28.60 -9.60
N ARG A 278 7.40 27.57 -9.14
CA ARG A 278 8.46 26.91 -9.93
C ARG A 278 8.12 25.47 -10.30
N VAL A 279 7.46 24.75 -9.40
CA VAL A 279 7.02 23.37 -9.66
C VAL A 279 5.74 23.35 -10.49
N SER A 280 5.85 22.93 -11.74
CA SER A 280 4.69 22.78 -12.64
C SER A 280 3.90 21.50 -12.37
N ASP A 281 2.58 21.55 -12.61
CA ASP A 281 1.70 20.38 -12.47
C ASP A 281 2.10 19.21 -13.39
N ALA A 282 2.60 19.52 -14.60
CA ALA A 282 3.08 18.51 -15.54
C ALA A 282 4.27 17.72 -14.99
N LEU A 283 5.20 18.38 -14.29
CA LEU A 283 6.34 17.73 -13.65
C LEU A 283 5.88 16.82 -12.50
N VAL A 284 4.88 17.25 -11.72
CA VAL A 284 4.29 16.44 -10.65
C VAL A 284 3.66 15.17 -11.21
N GLU A 285 2.91 15.26 -12.31
CA GLU A 285 2.27 14.10 -12.96
C GLU A 285 3.29 13.11 -13.55
N ASP A 286 4.34 13.60 -14.23
CA ASP A 286 5.40 12.73 -14.75
C ASP A 286 6.15 12.00 -13.63
N ARG A 287 6.44 12.71 -12.54
CA ARG A 287 7.08 12.11 -11.37
C ARG A 287 6.15 11.10 -10.69
N LEU A 288 4.86 11.40 -10.56
CA LEU A 288 3.86 10.49 -10.00
C LEU A 288 3.81 9.16 -10.77
N LEU A 289 3.74 9.22 -12.10
CA LEU A 289 3.78 8.01 -12.95
C LEU A 289 5.07 7.22 -12.76
N THR A 290 6.20 7.91 -12.60
CA THR A 290 7.50 7.27 -12.35
C THR A 290 7.52 6.54 -11.00
N GLU A 291 6.97 7.13 -9.94
CA GLU A 291 6.92 6.51 -8.61
C GLU A 291 5.93 5.33 -8.56
N ILE A 292 4.78 5.42 -9.24
CA ILE A 292 3.83 4.31 -9.38
C ILE A 292 4.52 3.11 -10.05
N LYS A 293 5.26 3.33 -11.15
CA LYS A 293 5.99 2.25 -11.86
C LYS A 293 7.03 1.55 -11.00
N LYS A 294 7.66 2.27 -10.06
CA LYS A 294 8.68 1.73 -9.17
C LYS A 294 8.09 0.97 -7.98
N LEU A 295 6.84 1.24 -7.62
CA LEU A 295 6.20 0.70 -6.42
C LEU A 295 5.72 -0.74 -6.62
N LYS A 296 6.60 -1.70 -6.35
CA LYS A 296 6.31 -3.15 -6.50
C LYS A 296 5.12 -3.63 -5.69
N ARG A 297 4.86 -3.05 -4.52
CA ARG A 297 3.80 -3.45 -3.58
C ARG A 297 2.39 -3.40 -4.18
N LEU A 298 2.18 -2.61 -5.23
CA LEU A 298 0.90 -2.55 -5.95
C LEU A 298 0.59 -3.85 -6.72
N THR A 299 1.63 -4.61 -7.09
CA THR A 299 1.57 -5.79 -7.98
C THR A 299 2.10 -7.08 -7.33
N GLU A 300 2.70 -6.94 -6.15
CA GLU A 300 3.34 -8.05 -5.42
C GLU A 300 2.31 -9.12 -5.01
N GLY A 301 2.71 -10.39 -5.08
CA GLY A 301 1.87 -11.54 -4.74
C GLY A 301 0.88 -11.96 -5.84
N ALA A 302 0.44 -11.05 -6.71
CA ALA A 302 -0.60 -11.35 -7.71
C ALA A 302 -0.21 -12.46 -8.70
N LYS A 303 0.97 -12.39 -9.30
CA LYS A 303 1.44 -13.41 -10.25
C LYS A 303 1.64 -14.78 -9.60
N ALA A 304 2.13 -14.80 -8.36
CA ALA A 304 2.32 -16.05 -7.61
C ALA A 304 0.98 -16.71 -7.24
N ALA A 305 -0.08 -15.93 -7.07
CA ALA A 305 -1.43 -16.40 -6.82
C ALA A 305 -2.18 -16.86 -8.11
N GLY A 306 -1.55 -16.73 -9.29
CA GLY A 306 -2.13 -17.17 -10.57
C GLY A 306 -2.75 -16.06 -11.43
N ALA A 307 -2.71 -14.79 -10.99
CA ALA A 307 -3.22 -13.67 -11.77
C ALA A 307 -2.24 -13.19 -12.84
N GLU A 308 -2.75 -12.83 -14.01
CA GLU A 308 -1.99 -12.09 -15.03
C GLU A 308 -2.00 -10.59 -14.70
N VAL A 309 -0.82 -10.00 -14.52
CA VAL A 309 -0.66 -8.66 -13.93
C VAL A 309 -0.34 -7.61 -14.98
N HIS A 310 -1.11 -6.53 -14.99
CA HIS A 310 -0.96 -5.41 -15.92
C HIS A 310 -0.70 -4.11 -15.15
N LEU A 311 0.51 -3.56 -15.23
CA LEU A 311 0.86 -2.29 -14.56
C LEU A 311 0.77 -1.12 -15.54
N LEU A 312 -0.12 -0.17 -15.27
CA LEU A 312 -0.37 1.02 -16.08
C LEU A 312 -0.63 0.71 -17.57
N PRO A 313 -1.60 -0.17 -17.89
CA PRO A 313 -2.00 -0.39 -19.27
C PRO A 313 -2.51 0.93 -19.87
N LYS A 314 -2.15 1.20 -21.13
CA LYS A 314 -2.51 2.46 -21.80
C LYS A 314 -3.90 2.37 -22.43
N TYR A 315 -4.30 1.18 -22.84
CA TYR A 315 -5.54 0.93 -23.57
C TYR A 315 -6.21 -0.36 -23.07
N PRO A 316 -7.55 -0.49 -23.19
CA PRO A 316 -8.26 -1.72 -22.83
C PRO A 316 -7.70 -2.98 -23.49
N LYS A 317 -7.20 -2.86 -24.73
CA LYS A 317 -6.57 -3.97 -25.49
C LYS A 317 -5.28 -4.51 -24.88
N ASP A 318 -4.68 -3.78 -23.95
CA ASP A 318 -3.47 -4.21 -23.24
C ASP A 318 -3.81 -5.24 -22.15
N ILE A 319 -5.10 -5.45 -21.87
CA ILE A 319 -5.64 -6.53 -21.02
C ILE A 319 -6.30 -7.54 -21.97
N ASP A 320 -5.73 -8.74 -22.09
CA ASP A 320 -6.28 -9.76 -22.99
C ASP A 320 -7.68 -10.24 -22.55
N ASP A 321 -8.44 -10.79 -23.50
CA ASP A 321 -9.78 -11.34 -23.29
C ASP A 321 -9.81 -12.87 -23.48
N ASP A 322 -8.90 -13.58 -22.80
CA ASP A 322 -8.70 -15.04 -22.92
C ASP A 322 -9.32 -15.85 -21.78
N GLY A 323 -10.13 -15.22 -20.91
CA GLY A 323 -10.79 -15.86 -19.77
C GLY A 323 -9.89 -16.13 -18.57
N LYS A 324 -8.58 -15.81 -18.63
CA LYS A 324 -7.71 -15.88 -17.44
C LYS A 324 -7.98 -14.69 -16.52
N PHE A 325 -7.73 -14.88 -15.23
CA PHE A 325 -7.87 -13.81 -14.25
C PHE A 325 -6.84 -12.70 -14.46
N ARG A 326 -7.31 -11.46 -14.63
CA ARG A 326 -6.51 -10.26 -14.92
C ARG A 326 -6.59 -9.29 -13.76
N TYR A 327 -5.42 -8.93 -13.22
CA TYR A 327 -5.27 -7.88 -12.24
C TYR A 327 -4.54 -6.70 -12.86
N ALA A 328 -5.19 -5.53 -12.93
CA ALA A 328 -4.58 -4.34 -13.51
C ALA A 328 -4.54 -3.16 -12.53
N VAL A 329 -3.38 -2.52 -12.45
CA VAL A 329 -3.19 -1.26 -11.70
C VAL A 329 -3.25 -0.12 -12.72
N LEU A 330 -4.34 0.64 -12.71
CA LEU A 330 -4.57 1.68 -13.73
C LEU A 330 -3.89 3.01 -13.40
N ASP A 331 -3.78 3.88 -14.40
CA ASP A 331 -3.17 5.20 -14.23
C ASP A 331 -4.04 6.20 -13.43
N PRO A 332 -3.47 7.34 -12.98
CA PRO A 332 -4.18 8.36 -12.22
C PRO A 332 -5.50 8.87 -12.81
N LYS A 333 -5.72 8.79 -14.12
CA LYS A 333 -6.98 9.20 -14.78
C LYS A 333 -8.13 8.27 -14.43
N ALA A 334 -7.83 7.05 -13.98
CA ALA A 334 -8.81 6.09 -13.50
C ALA A 334 -9.35 6.40 -12.09
N SER A 335 -8.96 7.55 -11.50
CA SER A 335 -9.32 7.90 -10.13
C SER A 335 -10.82 7.77 -9.89
N SER A 336 -11.19 6.94 -8.93
CA SER A 336 -12.58 6.58 -8.64
C SER A 336 -12.88 6.84 -7.17
N SER A 337 -14.14 6.76 -6.78
CA SER A 337 -14.55 6.80 -5.37
C SER A 337 -15.38 5.56 -5.04
N SER A 338 -15.49 5.20 -3.77
CA SER A 338 -16.33 4.09 -3.36
C SER A 338 -17.78 4.29 -3.86
N GLY A 339 -18.33 3.27 -4.52
CA GLY A 339 -19.65 3.27 -5.16
C GLY A 339 -19.72 3.98 -6.51
N ASN A 340 -18.68 4.69 -6.95
CA ASN A 340 -18.70 5.45 -8.20
C ASN A 340 -17.39 5.23 -9.00
N PRO A 341 -17.34 4.22 -9.88
CA PRO A 341 -16.22 4.00 -10.79
C PRO A 341 -16.12 5.13 -11.81
N SER A 342 -14.90 5.56 -12.13
CA SER A 342 -14.70 6.49 -13.23
C SER A 342 -15.05 5.86 -14.57
N ALA A 343 -15.56 6.66 -15.52
CA ALA A 343 -15.82 6.19 -16.88
C ALA A 343 -14.57 5.61 -17.53
N TYR A 344 -13.39 6.19 -17.26
CA TYR A 344 -12.12 5.68 -17.76
C TYR A 344 -11.77 4.28 -17.21
N ALA A 345 -11.97 4.04 -15.91
CA ALA A 345 -11.75 2.71 -15.32
C ALA A 345 -12.74 1.68 -15.88
N ALA A 346 -14.02 2.06 -16.03
CA ALA A 346 -15.06 1.20 -16.56
C ALA A 346 -14.74 0.67 -17.98
N ARG A 347 -14.09 1.49 -18.82
CA ARG A 347 -13.66 1.06 -20.17
C ARG A 347 -12.75 -0.16 -20.17
N PHE A 348 -11.90 -0.36 -19.16
CA PHE A 348 -11.03 -1.53 -19.08
C PHE A 348 -11.79 -2.83 -18.74
N ILE A 349 -13.01 -2.71 -18.20
CA ILE A 349 -13.93 -3.84 -17.96
C ILE A 349 -14.85 -4.04 -19.16
N ASP A 350 -15.35 -2.96 -19.78
CA ASP A 350 -16.37 -3.02 -20.83
C ASP A 350 -15.81 -3.18 -22.25
N GLU A 351 -14.60 -2.72 -22.51
CA GLU A 351 -14.01 -2.73 -23.86
C GLU A 351 -12.90 -3.78 -23.95
N ASN A 352 -12.84 -4.48 -25.09
CA ASN A 352 -11.68 -5.29 -25.44
C ASN A 352 -10.68 -4.43 -26.23
N THR A 353 -11.02 -4.04 -27.46
CA THR A 353 -10.13 -3.18 -28.28
C THR A 353 -10.59 -1.72 -28.36
N GLY A 354 -11.88 -1.47 -28.17
CA GLY A 354 -12.49 -0.14 -28.16
C GLY A 354 -14.01 -0.22 -27.97
N SER A 355 -14.70 0.91 -28.06
CA SER A 355 -16.15 1.01 -27.84
C SER A 355 -16.99 0.12 -28.76
N ASP A 356 -16.52 -0.11 -29.98
CA ASP A 356 -17.22 -0.92 -30.99
C ASP A 356 -16.96 -2.43 -30.82
N ASN A 357 -16.06 -2.82 -29.92
CA ASN A 357 -15.74 -4.21 -29.60
C ASN A 357 -15.75 -4.43 -28.07
N PRO A 358 -16.95 -4.60 -27.49
CA PRO A 358 -17.11 -4.77 -26.06
C PRO A 358 -16.52 -6.10 -25.59
N ARG A 359 -15.98 -6.11 -24.38
CA ARG A 359 -15.61 -7.31 -23.61
C ARG A 359 -16.89 -7.97 -23.12
N ALA A 360 -17.69 -8.51 -24.04
CA ALA A 360 -19.02 -9.03 -23.73
C ALA A 360 -18.98 -10.34 -22.93
N LYS A 361 -17.88 -11.09 -22.98
CA LYS A 361 -17.74 -12.41 -22.37
C LYS A 361 -17.03 -12.34 -21.02
N ASN A 362 -15.74 -12.04 -20.97
CA ASN A 362 -14.96 -12.30 -19.75
C ASN A 362 -14.87 -11.12 -18.76
N ARG A 363 -15.97 -10.38 -18.55
CA ARG A 363 -15.95 -9.22 -17.62
C ARG A 363 -15.66 -9.66 -16.18
N ASN A 364 -16.11 -10.85 -15.78
CA ASN A 364 -15.89 -11.36 -14.42
C ASN A 364 -14.42 -11.69 -14.14
N ALA A 365 -13.59 -11.85 -15.18
CA ALA A 365 -12.17 -12.17 -15.02
C ALA A 365 -11.28 -10.95 -14.71
N VAL A 366 -11.83 -9.72 -14.71
CA VAL A 366 -11.04 -8.49 -14.57
C VAL A 366 -11.25 -7.83 -13.21
N VAL A 367 -10.14 -7.55 -12.52
CA VAL A 367 -10.11 -6.76 -11.28
C VAL A 367 -9.10 -5.62 -11.44
N LEU A 368 -9.55 -4.40 -11.18
CA LEU A 368 -8.75 -3.18 -11.34
C LEU A 368 -8.45 -2.58 -9.97
N ALA A 369 -7.20 -2.19 -9.73
CA ALA A 369 -6.82 -1.29 -8.65
C ALA A 369 -6.64 0.12 -9.21
N VAL A 370 -7.34 1.09 -8.62
CA VAL A 370 -7.34 2.48 -9.05
C VAL A 370 -7.17 3.41 -7.84
N PRO A 371 -6.63 4.62 -8.04
CA PRO A 371 -6.47 5.55 -6.94
C PRO A 371 -7.80 6.18 -6.50
N ASP A 372 -7.92 6.48 -5.22
CA ASP A 372 -8.93 7.41 -4.70
C ASP A 372 -8.54 8.86 -5.02
N ARG A 373 -9.53 9.74 -5.24
CA ARG A 373 -9.27 11.16 -5.57
C ARG A 373 -8.50 11.88 -4.47
N SER A 374 -8.91 11.73 -3.21
CA SER A 374 -8.25 12.40 -2.08
C SER A 374 -6.86 11.85 -1.82
N GLY A 375 -6.68 10.54 -1.96
CA GLY A 375 -5.37 9.89 -1.86
C GLY A 375 -4.42 10.35 -2.96
N LEU A 376 -4.91 10.53 -4.19
CA LEU A 376 -4.13 11.03 -5.32
C LEU A 376 -3.67 12.47 -5.09
N ASP A 377 -4.54 13.34 -4.59
CA ASP A 377 -4.19 14.72 -4.26
C ASP A 377 -3.16 14.80 -3.12
N ALA A 378 -3.26 13.92 -2.13
CA ALA A 378 -2.26 13.78 -1.09
C ALA A 378 -0.90 13.34 -1.67
N ALA A 379 -0.88 12.35 -2.57
CA ALA A 379 0.34 11.90 -3.25
C ALA A 379 0.97 13.01 -4.10
N ARG A 380 0.17 13.74 -4.88
CA ARG A 380 0.60 14.92 -5.65
C ARG A 380 1.21 15.99 -4.75
N SER A 381 0.58 16.28 -3.61
CA SER A 381 1.10 17.24 -2.64
C SER A 381 2.46 16.82 -2.08
N ARG A 382 2.68 15.52 -1.79
CA ARG A 382 3.98 15.00 -1.32
C ARG A 382 5.06 15.06 -2.39
N ILE A 383 4.69 14.80 -3.64
CA ILE A 383 5.62 14.93 -4.77
C ILE A 383 5.98 16.40 -4.99
N ARG A 384 5.01 17.32 -4.94
CA ARG A 384 5.26 18.76 -5.04
C ARG A 384 6.17 19.26 -3.94
N ASP A 385 5.96 18.82 -2.71
CA ASP A 385 6.84 19.11 -1.57
C ASP A 385 8.29 18.67 -1.82
N TYR A 386 8.50 17.45 -2.31
CA TYR A 386 9.83 16.96 -2.70
C TYR A 386 10.46 17.76 -3.85
N LEU A 387 9.71 18.01 -4.93
CA LEU A 387 10.19 18.78 -6.09
C LEU A 387 10.51 20.23 -5.70
N GLY A 388 9.77 20.80 -4.74
CA GLY A 388 10.08 22.09 -4.16
C GLY A 388 11.46 22.11 -3.51
N TRP A 389 11.81 21.07 -2.73
CA TRP A 389 13.14 20.96 -2.12
C TRP A 389 14.25 20.73 -3.14
N GLU A 390 13.97 19.99 -4.21
CA GLU A 390 14.90 19.79 -5.33
C GLU A 390 15.20 21.11 -6.06
N GLU A 391 14.18 21.95 -6.29
CA GLU A 391 14.36 23.29 -6.86
C GLU A 391 15.14 24.21 -5.92
N VAL A 392 14.88 24.18 -4.60
CA VAL A 392 15.68 24.93 -3.62
C VAL A 392 17.14 24.51 -3.66
N GLN A 393 17.42 23.22 -3.81
CA GLN A 393 18.78 22.71 -3.95
C GLN A 393 19.48 23.21 -5.21
N GLU A 394 18.79 23.25 -6.35
CA GLU A 394 19.36 23.81 -7.58
C GLU A 394 19.60 25.33 -7.46
N LEU A 395 18.68 26.08 -6.84
CA LEU A 395 18.84 27.52 -6.60
C LEU A 395 20.05 27.86 -5.73
N LEU A 396 20.36 27.01 -4.76
CA LEU A 396 21.45 27.23 -3.80
C LEU A 396 22.79 26.65 -4.25
N LYS A 397 22.83 25.91 -5.36
CA LYS A 397 24.04 25.21 -5.86
C LYS A 397 25.22 26.14 -6.16
N ASN A 398 24.94 27.38 -6.53
CA ASN A 398 25.93 28.41 -6.86
C ASN A 398 26.15 29.41 -5.73
N GLN A 399 25.66 29.14 -4.52
CA GLN A 399 25.81 29.99 -3.35
C GLN A 399 26.68 29.30 -2.30
N GLU A 400 27.52 30.06 -1.61
CA GLU A 400 28.21 29.53 -0.43
C GLU A 400 27.19 29.37 0.71
N LEU A 401 26.94 28.09 1.05
CA LEU A 401 26.09 27.69 2.17
C LEU A 401 26.95 27.26 3.34
N ASP A 402 26.52 27.64 4.54
CA ASP A 402 27.06 27.06 5.77
C ASP A 402 26.74 25.57 5.89
N ALA A 403 27.54 24.83 6.65
CA ALA A 403 27.41 23.39 6.80
C ALA A 403 26.06 22.96 7.41
N SER A 404 25.47 23.80 8.27
CA SER A 404 24.22 23.50 8.96
C SER A 404 23.01 23.61 8.02
N ARG A 405 22.94 24.69 7.24
CA ARG A 405 21.90 24.91 6.21
C ARG A 405 21.96 23.85 5.12
N LYS A 406 23.16 23.44 4.69
CA LYS A 406 23.32 22.33 3.73
C LYS A 406 22.75 21.03 4.29
N LYS A 407 23.08 20.68 5.54
CA LYS A 407 22.58 19.46 6.19
C LYS A 407 21.05 19.47 6.31
N ARG A 408 20.44 20.59 6.71
CA ARG A 408 18.97 20.73 6.80
C ARG A 408 18.27 20.52 5.46
N LEU A 409 18.83 21.08 4.39
CA LEU A 409 18.30 20.89 3.04
C LEU A 409 18.35 19.41 2.63
N GLU A 410 19.46 18.72 2.91
CA GLU A 410 19.61 17.29 2.65
C GLU A 410 18.62 16.45 3.48
N ASP A 411 18.44 16.76 4.76
CA ASP A 411 17.50 16.07 5.66
C ASP A 411 16.04 16.26 5.19
N ASN A 412 15.64 17.49 4.84
CA ASN A 412 14.29 17.79 4.33
C ASN A 412 14.02 17.09 3.00
N LEU A 413 14.98 17.11 2.07
CA LEU A 413 14.87 16.45 0.77
C LEU A 413 14.72 14.93 0.95
N LYS A 414 15.53 14.34 1.85
CA LYS A 414 15.44 12.91 2.17
C LYS A 414 14.09 12.56 2.79
N ASP A 415 13.63 13.32 3.78
CA ASP A 415 12.35 13.10 4.47
C ASP A 415 11.14 13.28 3.54
N ALA A 416 11.15 14.28 2.66
CA ALA A 416 10.12 14.44 1.64
C ALA A 416 10.09 13.26 0.68
N LYS A 417 11.26 12.77 0.24
CA LYS A 417 11.39 11.63 -0.68
C LYS A 417 10.89 10.31 -0.08
N THR A 418 11.19 10.02 1.20
CA THR A 418 10.77 8.76 1.85
C THR A 418 9.27 8.66 2.05
N LYS A 419 8.55 9.79 2.09
CA LYS A 419 7.08 9.82 2.26
C LYS A 419 6.30 9.52 0.97
N ILE A 420 6.91 9.66 -0.20
CA ILE A 420 6.22 9.51 -1.49
C ILE A 420 5.68 8.08 -1.70
N PRO A 421 6.46 6.99 -1.53
CA PRO A 421 5.97 5.64 -1.78
C PRO A 421 4.74 5.29 -0.95
N GLY A 422 4.75 5.63 0.34
CA GLY A 422 3.61 5.39 1.23
C GLY A 422 2.36 6.18 0.84
N ALA A 423 2.52 7.42 0.38
CA ALA A 423 1.38 8.22 -0.11
C ALA A 423 0.78 7.65 -1.40
N VAL A 424 1.62 7.17 -2.33
CA VAL A 424 1.16 6.50 -3.56
C VAL A 424 0.47 5.19 -3.23
N GLU A 425 1.02 4.37 -2.33
CA GLU A 425 0.40 3.12 -1.90
C GLU A 425 -0.99 3.35 -1.30
N GLN A 426 -1.11 4.32 -0.38
CA GLN A 426 -2.39 4.71 0.23
C GLN A 426 -3.38 5.31 -0.77
N ALA A 427 -2.91 5.93 -1.85
CA ALA A 427 -3.78 6.42 -2.90
C ALA A 427 -4.51 5.27 -3.61
N TYR A 428 -3.82 4.16 -3.91
CA TYR A 428 -4.38 2.97 -4.57
C TYR A 428 -5.20 2.10 -3.61
N CYS A 429 -6.35 2.64 -3.18
CA CYS A 429 -7.24 1.99 -2.24
C CYS A 429 -8.65 1.69 -2.79
N ILE A 430 -8.91 1.93 -4.09
CA ILE A 430 -10.19 1.62 -4.72
C ILE A 430 -10.02 0.41 -5.63
N VAL A 431 -10.91 -0.56 -5.47
CA VAL A 431 -11.02 -1.72 -6.35
C VAL A 431 -12.23 -1.53 -7.24
N VAL A 432 -12.05 -1.71 -8.54
CA VAL A 432 -13.14 -1.67 -9.54
C VAL A 432 -13.25 -3.03 -10.20
N THR A 433 -14.44 -3.62 -10.18
CA THR A 433 -14.72 -4.94 -10.75
C THR A 433 -16.21 -5.13 -10.99
N VAL A 434 -16.62 -6.28 -11.52
CA VAL A 434 -18.01 -6.63 -11.79
C VAL A 434 -18.67 -7.29 -10.59
N ALA A 435 -19.86 -6.82 -10.24
CA ALA A 435 -20.74 -7.37 -9.22
C ALA A 435 -21.57 -8.55 -9.76
N GLU A 436 -22.31 -9.23 -8.87
CA GLU A 436 -23.12 -10.41 -9.23
C GLU A 436 -24.18 -10.10 -10.30
N ASN A 437 -24.77 -8.91 -10.22
CA ASN A 437 -25.76 -8.39 -11.15
C ASN A 437 -25.16 -7.86 -12.47
N ASN A 438 -23.87 -8.10 -12.73
CA ASN A 438 -23.13 -7.63 -13.89
C ASN A 438 -22.87 -6.11 -13.95
N ASP A 439 -23.18 -5.36 -12.90
CA ASP A 439 -22.83 -3.94 -12.80
C ASP A 439 -21.37 -3.75 -12.40
N ILE A 440 -20.76 -2.66 -12.87
CA ILE A 440 -19.43 -2.26 -12.41
C ILE A 440 -19.56 -1.62 -11.03
N GLN A 441 -18.93 -2.25 -10.05
CA GLN A 441 -18.83 -1.74 -8.69
C GLN A 441 -17.43 -1.19 -8.42
N ALA A 442 -17.38 -0.14 -7.60
CA ALA A 442 -16.15 0.38 -7.00
C ALA A 442 -16.28 0.32 -5.48
N PHE A 443 -15.26 -0.18 -4.78
CA PHE A 443 -15.26 -0.17 -3.31
C PHE A 443 -13.88 0.15 -2.76
N LYS A 444 -13.86 0.77 -1.59
CA LYS A 444 -12.63 1.13 -0.90
C LYS A 444 -12.14 -0.02 -0.02
N ILE A 445 -10.82 -0.21 0.00
CA ILE A 445 -10.12 -1.15 0.86
C ILE A 445 -9.15 -0.40 1.78
N ASN A 446 -8.83 -1.00 2.93
CA ASN A 446 -7.89 -0.42 3.87
C ASN A 446 -6.47 -0.86 3.53
N VAL A 447 -5.65 0.06 3.06
CA VAL A 447 -4.24 -0.20 2.71
C VAL A 447 -3.40 -0.26 3.99
N GLY A 448 -2.70 -1.37 4.20
CA GLY A 448 -1.88 -1.63 5.39
C GLY A 448 -0.48 -2.12 5.03
N ASP A 449 0.08 -3.00 5.86
CA ASP A 449 1.45 -3.51 5.66
C ASP A 449 1.56 -4.65 4.64
N GLU A 450 0.44 -5.24 4.23
CA GLU A 450 0.39 -6.30 3.22
C GLU A 450 0.38 -5.74 1.79
N ALA A 451 0.85 -6.53 0.82
CA ALA A 451 0.76 -6.19 -0.60
C ALA A 451 -0.70 -5.97 -1.03
N LEU A 452 -0.91 -5.00 -1.93
CA LEU A 452 -2.25 -4.54 -2.32
C LEU A 452 -3.15 -5.68 -2.80
N PHE A 453 -2.62 -6.58 -3.63
CA PHE A 453 -3.39 -7.70 -4.17
C PHE A 453 -3.91 -8.66 -3.09
N ASN A 454 -3.12 -8.91 -2.04
CA ASN A 454 -3.54 -9.79 -0.94
C ASN A 454 -4.69 -9.18 -0.15
N LEU A 455 -4.71 -7.86 0.01
CA LEU A 455 -5.82 -7.14 0.61
C LEU A 455 -7.08 -7.26 -0.25
N ILE A 456 -6.97 -7.09 -1.56
CA ILE A 456 -8.09 -7.24 -2.51
C ILE A 456 -8.67 -8.66 -2.45
N LYS A 457 -7.81 -9.69 -2.42
CA LYS A 457 -8.21 -11.08 -2.33
C LYS A 457 -9.02 -11.39 -1.06
N LYS A 458 -8.67 -10.78 0.07
CA LYS A 458 -9.36 -10.96 1.36
C LYS A 458 -10.72 -10.26 1.43
N GLU A 459 -10.98 -9.30 0.55
CA GLU A 459 -12.21 -8.51 0.59
C GLU A 459 -13.40 -9.24 -0.04
N PRO A 460 -14.48 -9.53 0.71
CA PRO A 460 -15.61 -10.33 0.21
C PRO A 460 -16.26 -9.76 -1.06
N LYS A 461 -16.27 -8.43 -1.20
CA LYS A 461 -16.84 -7.74 -2.37
C LYS A 461 -16.08 -8.00 -3.67
N SER A 462 -14.80 -8.40 -3.59
CA SER A 462 -14.00 -8.76 -4.77
C SER A 462 -14.45 -10.11 -5.36
N ARG A 463 -15.05 -10.98 -4.53
CA ARG A 463 -15.53 -12.33 -4.90
C ARG A 463 -14.44 -13.18 -5.56
N ILE A 464 -13.19 -12.98 -5.15
CA ILE A 464 -12.03 -13.74 -5.62
C ILE A 464 -11.97 -15.05 -4.83
N GLN A 465 -11.87 -16.17 -5.56
CA GLN A 465 -11.76 -17.51 -4.98
C GLN A 465 -10.39 -18.11 -5.31
N GLU A 466 -9.69 -18.53 -4.26
CA GLU A 466 -8.38 -19.19 -4.36
C GLU A 466 -8.47 -20.71 -4.19
N THR A 467 -9.39 -21.18 -3.34
CA THR A 467 -9.58 -22.62 -3.08
C THR A 467 -10.14 -23.32 -4.31
N ALA A 468 -9.63 -24.51 -4.59
CA ALA A 468 -10.18 -25.38 -5.61
C ALA A 468 -11.66 -25.68 -5.33
N ILE A 469 -12.44 -25.74 -6.40
CA ILE A 469 -13.84 -26.13 -6.37
C ILE A 469 -13.89 -27.66 -6.28
N THR A 470 -14.89 -28.23 -5.60
CA THR A 470 -15.11 -29.67 -5.59
C THR A 470 -15.87 -30.12 -6.85
N ALA A 471 -15.67 -31.36 -7.30
CA ALA A 471 -16.31 -31.85 -8.52
C ALA A 471 -17.84 -31.84 -8.42
N GLU A 472 -18.40 -32.07 -7.23
CA GLU A 472 -19.83 -32.06 -6.93
C GLU A 472 -20.46 -30.66 -7.00
N ALA A 473 -19.67 -29.60 -6.87
CA ALA A 473 -20.18 -28.25 -7.09
C ALA A 473 -20.37 -27.94 -8.58
N LEU A 474 -19.76 -28.73 -9.47
CA LEU A 474 -19.79 -28.55 -10.92
C LEU A 474 -20.86 -29.39 -11.63
N ILE A 475 -21.52 -30.36 -10.97
CA ILE A 475 -22.62 -31.16 -11.54
C ILE A 475 -23.93 -30.35 -11.64
N PRO A 476 -24.92 -30.79 -12.44
CA PRO A 476 -26.28 -30.24 -12.39
C PRO A 476 -26.85 -30.28 -10.96
N GLY A 477 -27.49 -29.18 -10.53
CA GLY A 477 -27.97 -29.04 -9.14
C GLY A 477 -26.88 -28.75 -8.09
N GLY A 478 -25.61 -28.68 -8.50
CA GLY A 478 -24.51 -28.22 -7.66
C GLY A 478 -24.54 -26.70 -7.38
N ALA A 479 -23.61 -26.23 -6.55
CA ALA A 479 -23.61 -24.87 -6.01
C ALA A 479 -23.52 -23.73 -7.06
N TYR A 480 -23.11 -24.04 -8.30
CA TYR A 480 -22.86 -23.04 -9.35
C TYR A 480 -23.80 -23.10 -10.56
N GLU A 481 -24.78 -24.02 -10.57
CA GLU A 481 -25.81 -24.14 -11.63
C GLU A 481 -25.24 -23.99 -13.06
N LEU A 482 -24.14 -24.69 -13.37
CA LEU A 482 -23.40 -24.53 -14.63
C LEU A 482 -24.10 -25.16 -15.84
N TRP A 483 -25.14 -25.97 -15.62
CA TRP A 483 -25.81 -26.80 -16.61
C TRP A 483 -27.22 -26.28 -16.88
N LYS A 484 -27.69 -26.43 -18.12
CA LYS A 484 -29.10 -26.18 -18.45
C LYS A 484 -29.97 -27.34 -18.00
N GLU A 485 -31.26 -27.07 -17.79
CA GLU A 485 -32.22 -28.12 -17.47
C GLU A 485 -32.25 -29.20 -18.57
N GLY A 486 -32.01 -30.46 -18.18
CA GLY A 486 -31.92 -31.61 -19.09
C GLY A 486 -30.62 -31.71 -19.91
N GLU A 487 -29.59 -30.91 -19.62
CA GLU A 487 -28.28 -31.02 -20.30
C GLU A 487 -27.49 -32.24 -19.80
N GLU A 488 -27.27 -33.23 -20.67
CA GLU A 488 -26.59 -34.50 -20.35
C GLU A 488 -25.06 -34.44 -20.51
N SER A 489 -24.57 -33.50 -21.34
CA SER A 489 -23.14 -33.31 -21.60
C SER A 489 -22.81 -31.85 -21.88
N ARG A 490 -21.62 -31.41 -21.48
CA ARG A 490 -21.15 -30.05 -21.71
C ARG A 490 -19.65 -30.00 -22.00
N TYR A 491 -19.25 -29.14 -22.92
CA TYR A 491 -17.83 -28.95 -23.23
C TYR A 491 -17.03 -28.51 -22.00
N VAL A 492 -15.90 -29.15 -21.75
CA VAL A 492 -14.98 -28.82 -20.65
C VAL A 492 -14.53 -27.36 -20.73
N ARG A 493 -14.21 -26.87 -21.94
CA ARG A 493 -13.86 -25.45 -22.15
C ARG A 493 -14.97 -24.48 -21.72
N ASN A 494 -16.23 -24.86 -21.85
CA ASN A 494 -17.37 -24.02 -21.47
C ASN A 494 -17.55 -24.03 -19.95
N LEU A 495 -17.34 -25.17 -19.29
CA LEU A 495 -17.37 -25.27 -17.83
C LEU A 495 -16.24 -24.45 -17.19
N VAL A 496 -15.02 -24.55 -17.73
CA VAL A 496 -13.86 -23.76 -17.27
C VAL A 496 -14.05 -22.27 -17.56
N GLY A 497 -14.54 -21.93 -18.77
CA GLY A 497 -14.79 -20.54 -19.17
C GLY A 497 -15.95 -19.86 -18.45
N ALA A 498 -16.93 -20.61 -17.95
CA ALA A 498 -18.12 -20.07 -17.31
C ALA A 498 -17.79 -19.13 -16.13
N PHE A 499 -16.74 -19.40 -15.36
CA PHE A 499 -16.36 -18.55 -14.23
C PHE A 499 -15.84 -17.16 -14.65
N ALA A 500 -15.24 -17.06 -15.83
CA ALA A 500 -14.86 -15.79 -16.42
C ALA A 500 -16.05 -15.09 -17.12
N GLU A 501 -16.96 -15.87 -17.71
CA GLU A 501 -18.08 -15.38 -18.50
C GLU A 501 -19.29 -14.94 -17.67
N THR A 502 -19.54 -15.60 -16.55
CA THR A 502 -20.78 -15.45 -15.76
C THR A 502 -20.53 -14.60 -14.52
N PRO A 503 -21.10 -13.38 -14.44
CA PRO A 503 -20.89 -12.46 -13.32
C PRO A 503 -21.38 -12.98 -11.98
N SER A 504 -22.38 -13.87 -11.95
CA SER A 504 -22.90 -14.46 -10.71
C SER A 504 -21.97 -15.51 -10.09
N LEU A 505 -21.00 -16.03 -10.85
CA LEU A 505 -19.99 -16.96 -10.36
C LEU A 505 -18.81 -16.25 -9.69
N PRO A 506 -18.12 -16.90 -8.73
CA PRO A 506 -16.90 -16.35 -8.14
C PRO A 506 -15.79 -16.22 -9.18
N LYS A 507 -14.88 -15.28 -8.93
CA LYS A 507 -13.72 -15.02 -9.80
C LYS A 507 -12.60 -15.97 -9.45
N MET A 508 -12.41 -16.99 -10.28
CA MET A 508 -11.37 -18.00 -10.06
C MET A 508 -10.00 -17.45 -10.45
N LEU A 509 -9.05 -17.45 -9.51
CA LEU A 509 -7.68 -16.99 -9.77
C LEU A 509 -6.95 -17.87 -10.79
N ASN A 510 -7.15 -19.18 -10.68
CA ASN A 510 -6.47 -20.16 -11.50
C ASN A 510 -7.49 -21.00 -12.26
N SER A 511 -7.70 -20.74 -13.55
CA SER A 511 -8.61 -21.53 -14.37
C SER A 511 -8.15 -23.00 -14.52
N LYS A 512 -6.85 -23.28 -14.34
CA LYS A 512 -6.33 -24.65 -14.34
C LYS A 512 -6.87 -25.47 -13.17
N SER A 513 -7.13 -24.86 -12.00
CA SER A 513 -7.68 -25.61 -10.87
C SER A 513 -9.08 -26.15 -11.16
N ILE A 514 -9.87 -25.47 -11.98
CA ILE A 514 -11.19 -25.93 -12.42
C ILE A 514 -11.06 -27.15 -13.35
N LEU A 515 -10.09 -27.10 -14.27
CA LEU A 515 -9.78 -28.25 -15.13
C LEU A 515 -9.29 -29.44 -14.29
N ASP A 516 -8.39 -29.21 -13.35
CA ASP A 516 -7.87 -30.23 -12.44
C ASP A 516 -9.02 -30.83 -11.60
N THR A 517 -9.99 -30.02 -11.15
CA THR A 517 -11.22 -30.51 -10.48
C THR A 517 -12.04 -31.42 -11.39
N LEU A 518 -12.25 -31.08 -12.66
CA LEU A 518 -12.99 -31.93 -13.61
C LEU A 518 -12.26 -33.25 -13.86
N ILE A 519 -10.92 -33.22 -13.92
CA ILE A 519 -10.09 -34.42 -14.06
C ILE A 519 -10.19 -35.31 -12.82
N ASN A 520 -10.09 -34.73 -11.62
CA ASN A 520 -10.24 -35.48 -10.38
C ASN A 520 -11.65 -36.07 -10.27
N GLY A 521 -12.69 -35.32 -10.64
CA GLY A 521 -14.06 -35.82 -10.70
C GLY A 521 -14.22 -37.00 -11.68
N CYS A 522 -13.51 -36.99 -12.80
CA CYS A 522 -13.43 -38.13 -13.71
C CYS A 522 -12.78 -39.36 -13.06
N VAL A 523 -11.68 -39.17 -12.33
CA VAL A 523 -10.96 -40.23 -11.60
C VAL A 523 -11.80 -40.80 -10.45
N GLU A 524 -12.60 -39.98 -9.78
CA GLU A 524 -13.53 -40.40 -8.72
C GLU A 524 -14.81 -41.07 -9.28
N GLY A 525 -15.07 -40.87 -10.57
CA GLY A 525 -16.21 -41.43 -11.31
C GLY A 525 -17.47 -40.55 -11.32
N ILE A 526 -17.36 -39.28 -10.88
CA ILE A 526 -18.45 -38.28 -10.86
C ILE A 526 -18.84 -37.85 -12.28
N PHE A 527 -17.86 -37.80 -13.20
CA PHE A 527 -18.08 -37.48 -14.61
C PHE A 527 -17.45 -38.55 -15.51
N VAL A 528 -17.98 -38.68 -16.72
CA VAL A 528 -17.27 -39.32 -17.83
C VAL A 528 -16.72 -38.22 -18.73
N LEU A 529 -15.40 -38.20 -18.93
CA LEU A 529 -14.79 -37.30 -19.91
C LEU A 529 -14.79 -37.98 -21.28
N ARG A 530 -15.38 -37.33 -22.28
CA ARG A 530 -15.51 -37.87 -23.64
C ARG A 530 -15.00 -36.87 -24.65
N TYR A 531 -14.23 -37.32 -25.63
CA TYR A 531 -14.00 -36.52 -26.85
C TYR A 531 -14.39 -37.32 -28.10
N MET A 532 -14.92 -36.60 -29.09
CA MET A 532 -15.29 -37.14 -30.40
C MET A 532 -14.11 -37.04 -31.36
N ARG A 533 -13.80 -38.13 -32.06
CA ARG A 533 -12.84 -38.18 -33.17
C ARG A 533 -13.51 -37.77 -34.48
N SER A 534 -12.70 -37.53 -35.52
CA SER A 534 -13.18 -37.12 -36.85
C SER A 534 -14.08 -38.15 -37.55
N ASP A 535 -13.97 -39.43 -37.18
CA ASP A 535 -14.74 -40.54 -37.72
C ASP A 535 -16.05 -40.80 -36.96
N HIS A 536 -16.45 -39.87 -36.07
CA HIS A 536 -17.59 -40.01 -35.15
C HIS A 536 -17.44 -41.12 -34.10
N SER A 537 -16.30 -41.81 -34.03
CA SER A 537 -15.96 -42.59 -32.85
C SER A 537 -15.67 -41.66 -31.69
N PHE A 538 -15.82 -42.16 -30.47
CA PHE A 538 -15.47 -41.41 -29.27
C PHE A 538 -14.51 -42.21 -28.42
N LYS A 539 -13.77 -41.48 -27.58
CA LYS A 539 -13.01 -42.06 -26.48
C LYS A 539 -13.53 -41.48 -25.17
N THR A 540 -13.82 -42.36 -24.23
CA THR A 540 -14.23 -42.01 -22.87
C THR A 540 -13.12 -42.28 -21.86
N PHE A 541 -13.16 -41.55 -20.76
CA PHE A 541 -12.38 -41.79 -19.56
C PHE A 541 -13.36 -41.77 -18.38
N TRP A 542 -13.30 -42.79 -17.53
CA TRP A 542 -14.09 -42.90 -16.30
C TRP A 542 -13.31 -43.71 -15.27
N ARG A 543 -13.18 -43.17 -14.04
CA ARG A 543 -12.30 -43.71 -12.99
C ARG A 543 -10.84 -43.90 -13.42
N GLU A 544 -10.41 -43.07 -14.35
CA GLU A 544 -9.04 -43.05 -14.87
C GLU A 544 -8.60 -41.63 -15.22
N GLN A 545 -7.28 -41.42 -15.25
CA GLN A 545 -6.69 -40.16 -15.62
C GLN A 545 -6.66 -40.01 -17.15
N PRO A 546 -7.28 -38.98 -17.75
CA PRO A 546 -7.16 -38.73 -19.17
C PRO A 546 -5.73 -38.38 -19.57
N SER A 547 -5.32 -38.78 -20.77
CA SER A 547 -4.00 -38.44 -21.31
C SER A 547 -3.87 -36.94 -21.62
N GLU A 548 -2.64 -36.40 -21.59
CA GLU A 548 -2.40 -34.99 -21.95
C GLU A 548 -2.87 -34.63 -23.36
N VAL A 549 -2.91 -35.61 -24.27
CA VAL A 549 -3.43 -35.43 -25.63
C VAL A 549 -4.94 -35.22 -25.58
N ALA A 550 -5.67 -36.07 -24.84
CA ALA A 550 -7.12 -35.95 -24.68
C ALA A 550 -7.52 -34.62 -24.03
N LEU A 551 -6.76 -34.14 -23.05
CA LEU A 551 -7.02 -32.85 -22.38
C LEU A 551 -6.88 -31.63 -23.29
N LYS A 552 -6.17 -31.77 -24.42
CA LYS A 552 -6.00 -30.69 -25.42
C LYS A 552 -7.05 -30.76 -26.53
N GLU A 553 -7.89 -31.80 -26.57
CA GLU A 553 -8.93 -31.94 -27.58
C GLU A 553 -10.03 -30.88 -27.41
N PRO A 554 -10.29 -30.03 -28.42
CA PRO A 554 -11.34 -29.01 -28.33
C PRO A 554 -12.76 -29.56 -28.18
N SER A 555 -12.97 -30.82 -28.57
CA SER A 555 -14.24 -31.55 -28.47
C SER A 555 -14.42 -32.27 -27.13
N LEU A 556 -13.53 -32.06 -26.15
CA LEU A 556 -13.64 -32.70 -24.84
C LEU A 556 -14.86 -32.19 -24.06
N GLU A 557 -15.70 -33.11 -23.64
CA GLU A 557 -16.95 -32.92 -22.93
C GLU A 557 -16.90 -33.65 -21.58
N ALA A 558 -17.52 -33.05 -20.57
CA ALA A 558 -17.95 -33.77 -19.38
C ALA A 558 -19.37 -34.28 -19.64
N VAL A 559 -19.60 -35.56 -19.41
CA VAL A 559 -20.87 -36.26 -19.59
C VAL A 559 -21.30 -36.83 -18.25
N LEU A 560 -22.58 -36.74 -17.93
CA LEU A 560 -23.12 -37.36 -16.72
C LEU A 560 -23.08 -38.89 -16.85
N PRO A 561 -22.69 -39.63 -15.80
CA PRO A 561 -22.52 -41.09 -15.88
C PRO A 561 -23.75 -41.83 -16.43
N GLU A 562 -24.96 -41.46 -15.99
CA GLU A 562 -26.23 -42.05 -16.43
C GLU A 562 -26.54 -41.87 -17.93
N SER A 563 -25.91 -40.89 -18.57
CA SER A 563 -26.07 -40.60 -20.00
C SER A 563 -24.83 -41.00 -20.83
N ALA A 564 -23.84 -41.64 -20.19
CA ALA A 564 -22.58 -41.99 -20.81
C ALA A 564 -22.53 -43.48 -21.21
N THR A 565 -21.86 -43.74 -22.33
CA THR A 565 -21.45 -45.08 -22.76
C THR A 565 -19.94 -45.13 -22.86
N LEU A 566 -19.31 -46.08 -22.16
CA LEU A 566 -17.87 -46.26 -22.14
C LEU A 566 -17.39 -46.89 -23.45
N SER A 567 -16.39 -46.28 -24.09
CA SER A 567 -15.71 -46.83 -25.27
C SER A 567 -14.67 -47.89 -24.92
N GLU A 568 -14.07 -47.76 -23.74
CA GLU A 568 -13.00 -48.61 -23.20
C GLU A 568 -13.23 -48.72 -21.68
N LEU A 569 -12.84 -49.85 -21.08
CA LEU A 569 -12.90 -50.07 -19.65
C LEU A 569 -11.55 -50.62 -19.19
N SER A 570 -10.91 -49.96 -18.22
CA SER A 570 -9.61 -50.41 -17.73
C SER A 570 -9.73 -51.76 -17.00
N PRO A 571 -8.89 -52.77 -17.32
CA PRO A 571 -8.91 -54.07 -16.65
C PRO A 571 -8.65 -53.97 -15.14
N THR A 572 -7.93 -52.93 -14.69
CA THR A 572 -7.65 -52.73 -13.27
C THR A 572 -8.90 -52.37 -12.48
N LEU A 573 -9.91 -51.74 -13.09
CA LEU A 573 -11.17 -51.38 -12.42
C LEU A 573 -11.99 -52.61 -12.03
N LEU A 574 -11.77 -53.74 -12.70
CA LEU A 574 -12.45 -55.00 -12.39
C LEU A 574 -11.93 -55.67 -11.12
N LEU A 575 -10.82 -55.20 -10.55
CA LEU A 575 -10.24 -55.80 -9.35
C LEU A 575 -11.04 -55.46 -8.08
N PRO A 576 -11.03 -56.34 -7.06
CA PRO A 576 -11.69 -56.08 -5.79
C PRO A 576 -11.26 -54.75 -5.15
N GLY A 577 -12.25 -53.98 -4.68
CA GLY A 577 -12.04 -52.69 -4.02
C GLY A 577 -11.91 -51.49 -4.96
N GLN A 578 -11.88 -51.68 -6.28
CA GLN A 578 -11.77 -50.57 -7.25
C GLN A 578 -13.13 -49.98 -7.64
N LEU A 579 -14.14 -50.84 -7.75
CA LEU A 579 -15.53 -50.45 -8.00
C LEU A 579 -16.38 -50.75 -6.76
N PRO A 580 -17.15 -49.77 -6.25
CA PRO A 580 -17.99 -49.98 -5.08
C PRO A 580 -19.08 -51.01 -5.38
N ASP A 581 -19.37 -51.84 -4.38
CA ASP A 581 -20.37 -52.91 -4.36
C ASP A 581 -20.23 -54.05 -5.39
N LEU A 582 -19.37 -53.95 -6.41
CA LEU A 582 -19.19 -54.97 -7.45
C LEU A 582 -18.83 -56.36 -6.88
N TRP A 583 -17.95 -56.41 -5.87
CA TRP A 583 -17.47 -57.65 -5.25
C TRP A 583 -18.15 -57.96 -3.90
N GLN A 584 -19.09 -57.11 -3.43
CA GLN A 584 -19.74 -57.31 -2.13
C GLN A 584 -20.77 -58.44 -2.17
N GLY A 585 -20.86 -59.23 -1.10
CA GLY A 585 -21.78 -60.37 -1.00
C GLY A 585 -21.36 -61.64 -1.77
N ASN A 586 -20.25 -61.57 -2.51
CA ASN A 586 -19.79 -62.60 -3.45
C ASN A 586 -18.71 -63.54 -2.86
N ALA A 587 -18.76 -63.78 -1.55
CA ALA A 587 -17.81 -64.66 -0.86
C ALA A 587 -18.22 -66.14 -1.02
N ILE A 588 -17.40 -66.94 -1.70
CA ILE A 588 -17.58 -68.39 -1.81
C ILE A 588 -17.11 -69.09 -0.52
N CYS A 589 -16.09 -68.54 0.15
CA CYS A 589 -15.52 -69.13 1.36
C CYS A 589 -14.93 -68.06 2.29
N ALA A 590 -15.54 -67.85 3.46
CA ALA A 590 -15.09 -66.87 4.45
C ALA A 590 -13.72 -67.20 5.09
N SER A 591 -13.33 -68.48 5.12
CA SER A 591 -12.05 -68.92 5.69
C SER A 591 -10.86 -68.79 4.73
N GLN A 592 -11.11 -68.62 3.42
CA GLN A 592 -10.08 -68.54 2.37
C GLN A 592 -10.11 -67.21 1.59
N GLN A 593 -10.93 -66.23 2.01
CA GLN A 593 -11.09 -64.93 1.34
C GLN A 593 -11.30 -65.05 -0.19
N ARG A 594 -12.08 -66.05 -0.61
CA ARG A 594 -12.38 -66.28 -2.04
C ARG A 594 -13.62 -65.51 -2.45
N PHE A 595 -13.46 -64.52 -3.32
CA PHE A 595 -14.54 -63.76 -3.93
C PHE A 595 -14.65 -64.15 -5.41
N ALA A 596 -15.87 -64.40 -5.88
CA ALA A 596 -16.12 -64.59 -7.32
C ALA A 596 -17.40 -63.90 -7.76
N ILE A 597 -17.36 -63.25 -8.92
CA ILE A 597 -18.51 -62.60 -9.54
C ILE A 597 -18.87 -63.33 -10.82
N ALA A 598 -20.17 -63.47 -11.11
CA ALA A 598 -20.61 -63.96 -12.40
C ALA A 598 -20.45 -62.86 -13.46
N LEU A 599 -20.14 -63.24 -14.70
CA LEU A 599 -19.99 -62.28 -15.80
C LEU A 599 -21.30 -61.53 -16.09
N ASN A 600 -22.45 -62.17 -15.91
CA ASN A 600 -23.77 -61.53 -15.87
C ASN A 600 -23.82 -60.33 -14.90
N GLN A 601 -23.30 -60.48 -13.68
CA GLN A 601 -23.36 -59.40 -12.67
C GLN A 601 -22.53 -58.20 -13.11
N LEU A 602 -21.44 -58.45 -13.84
CA LEU A 602 -20.61 -57.39 -14.41
C LEU A 602 -21.34 -56.65 -15.54
N TYR A 603 -22.08 -57.36 -16.40
CA TYR A 603 -22.93 -56.73 -17.40
C TYR A 603 -24.05 -55.89 -16.78
N ASP A 604 -24.70 -56.39 -15.73
CA ASP A 604 -25.76 -55.67 -15.02
C ASP A 604 -25.22 -54.41 -14.32
N TYR A 605 -24.00 -54.50 -13.77
CA TYR A 605 -23.31 -53.37 -13.14
C TYR A 605 -23.08 -52.21 -14.13
N PHE A 606 -22.69 -52.52 -15.37
CA PHE A 606 -22.49 -51.54 -16.44
C PHE A 606 -23.70 -51.39 -17.38
N SER A 607 -24.91 -51.60 -16.86
CA SER A 607 -26.15 -51.46 -17.64
C SER A 607 -26.51 -50.01 -17.98
N GLY A 608 -25.88 -49.02 -17.34
CA GLY A 608 -26.25 -47.60 -17.42
C GLY A 608 -27.43 -47.19 -16.53
N THR A 609 -28.07 -48.16 -15.87
CA THR A 609 -29.16 -47.90 -14.90
C THR A 609 -28.80 -48.26 -13.47
N HIS A 610 -27.62 -48.86 -13.28
CA HIS A 610 -27.13 -49.26 -11.97
C HIS A 610 -26.64 -48.02 -11.20
N VAL A 611 -27.03 -47.92 -9.93
CA VAL A 611 -26.65 -46.83 -9.04
C VAL A 611 -26.12 -47.45 -7.74
N VAL A 612 -24.94 -47.02 -7.31
CA VAL A 612 -24.27 -47.51 -6.11
C VAL A 612 -24.31 -46.43 -5.03
N GLU A 613 -24.57 -46.81 -3.78
CA GLU A 613 -24.61 -45.88 -2.65
C GLU A 613 -23.21 -45.75 -2.01
N ILE A 614 -22.59 -44.57 -2.13
CA ILE A 614 -21.27 -44.31 -1.55
C ILE A 614 -21.43 -43.62 -0.20
N GLN A 615 -20.86 -44.24 0.84
CA GLN A 615 -20.79 -43.65 2.18
C GLN A 615 -19.71 -42.58 2.23
N ARG A 616 -20.10 -41.34 2.52
CA ARG A 616 -19.22 -40.21 2.86
C ARG A 616 -19.41 -39.83 4.34
N GLU A 617 -18.59 -38.93 4.87
CA GLU A 617 -18.58 -38.58 6.30
C GLU A 617 -19.95 -38.08 6.82
N GLY A 618 -20.80 -39.02 7.24
CA GLY A 618 -22.11 -38.77 7.86
C GLY A 618 -23.33 -38.87 6.93
N TYR A 619 -23.19 -39.19 5.64
CA TYR A 619 -24.31 -39.35 4.69
C TYR A 619 -23.96 -40.25 3.48
N SER A 620 -24.98 -40.76 2.79
CA SER A 620 -24.85 -41.61 1.59
C SER A 620 -25.20 -40.80 0.35
N GLU A 621 -24.41 -40.96 -0.72
CA GLU A 621 -24.68 -40.35 -2.03
C GLU A 621 -24.82 -41.41 -3.12
N PRO A 622 -25.83 -41.29 -4.00
CA PRO A 622 -25.97 -42.16 -5.17
C PRO A 622 -24.89 -41.84 -6.20
N LEU A 623 -24.17 -42.86 -6.66
CA LEU A 623 -23.25 -42.81 -7.79
C LEU A 623 -23.81 -43.65 -8.96
N PRO A 624 -24.32 -43.03 -10.02
CA PRO A 624 -24.71 -43.75 -11.22
C PRO A 624 -23.50 -44.34 -11.94
N ILE A 625 -23.62 -45.58 -12.42
CA ILE A 625 -22.58 -46.28 -13.17
C ILE A 625 -22.87 -46.13 -14.68
N PRO A 626 -21.88 -45.69 -15.49
CA PRO A 626 -22.09 -45.53 -16.92
C PRO A 626 -22.33 -46.85 -17.63
N SER A 627 -23.00 -46.78 -18.78
CA SER A 627 -23.22 -47.97 -19.61
C SER A 627 -21.92 -48.42 -20.30
N ALA A 628 -21.74 -49.72 -20.52
CA ALA A 628 -20.67 -50.24 -21.39
C ALA A 628 -21.21 -51.39 -22.25
N GLU A 629 -20.82 -51.43 -23.53
CA GLU A 629 -21.19 -52.55 -24.40
C GLU A 629 -20.52 -53.85 -23.93
N ARG A 630 -21.18 -54.99 -24.14
CA ARG A 630 -20.64 -56.31 -23.74
C ARG A 630 -19.23 -56.54 -24.29
N SER A 631 -18.97 -56.17 -25.55
CA SER A 631 -17.64 -56.27 -26.17
C SER A 631 -16.56 -55.47 -25.46
N VAL A 632 -16.91 -54.32 -24.87
CA VAL A 632 -15.98 -53.48 -24.09
C VAL A 632 -15.64 -54.18 -22.77
N ILE A 633 -16.65 -54.73 -22.10
CA ILE A 633 -16.49 -55.49 -20.86
C ILE A 633 -15.69 -56.78 -21.11
N ASP A 634 -16.00 -57.52 -22.17
CA ASP A 634 -15.31 -58.74 -22.60
C ASP A 634 -13.83 -58.48 -22.88
N THR A 635 -13.52 -57.35 -23.51
CA THR A 635 -12.14 -56.93 -23.77
C THR A 635 -11.41 -56.65 -22.46
N ALA A 636 -12.01 -55.90 -21.55
CA ALA A 636 -11.41 -55.61 -20.23
C ALA A 636 -11.20 -56.88 -19.40
N VAL A 637 -12.15 -57.82 -19.42
CA VAL A 637 -12.04 -59.12 -18.76
C VAL A 637 -10.91 -59.95 -19.37
N SER A 638 -10.85 -60.02 -20.70
CA SER A 638 -9.81 -60.76 -21.41
C SER A 638 -8.42 -60.20 -21.11
N GLU A 639 -8.27 -58.88 -21.06
CA GLU A 639 -7.01 -58.23 -20.67
C GLU A 639 -6.65 -58.49 -19.21
N ALA A 640 -7.61 -58.41 -18.28
CA ALA A 640 -7.36 -58.68 -16.86
C ALA A 640 -6.89 -60.14 -16.63
N VAL A 641 -7.49 -61.10 -17.34
CA VAL A 641 -7.10 -62.52 -17.28
C VAL A 641 -5.74 -62.75 -17.92
N LYS A 642 -5.51 -62.19 -19.11
CA LYS A 642 -4.23 -62.27 -19.82
C LYS A 642 -3.07 -61.69 -19.02
N ASN A 643 -3.32 -60.60 -18.30
CA ASN A 643 -2.34 -59.96 -17.42
C ASN A 643 -2.15 -60.71 -16.08
N GLY A 644 -2.88 -61.81 -15.86
CA GLY A 644 -2.81 -62.61 -14.64
C GLY A 644 -3.42 -61.93 -13.41
N GLN A 645 -4.27 -60.91 -13.60
CA GLN A 645 -4.87 -60.14 -12.52
C GLN A 645 -6.16 -60.78 -11.99
N LEU A 646 -6.85 -61.58 -12.82
CA LEU A 646 -8.05 -62.37 -12.49
C LEU A 646 -7.95 -63.77 -13.13
N CYS A 647 -8.59 -64.80 -12.55
CA CYS A 647 -8.93 -66.03 -13.29
C CYS A 647 -10.39 -65.96 -13.76
N LEU A 648 -10.63 -66.40 -15.00
CA LEU A 648 -11.96 -66.75 -15.49
C LEU A 648 -12.19 -68.26 -15.38
N ILE A 649 -13.25 -68.68 -14.69
CA ILE A 649 -13.78 -70.05 -14.71
C ILE A 649 -14.97 -70.10 -15.66
N SER A 650 -14.95 -71.02 -16.63
CA SER A 650 -16.08 -71.30 -17.53
C SER A 650 -16.22 -72.82 -17.68
N GLY A 651 -17.30 -73.37 -17.12
CA GLY A 651 -17.49 -74.82 -17.01
C GLY A 651 -16.35 -75.50 -16.24
N GLU A 652 -15.63 -76.41 -16.89
CA GLU A 652 -14.49 -77.15 -16.31
C GLU A 652 -13.12 -76.49 -16.56
N ALA A 653 -13.08 -75.33 -17.23
CA ALA A 653 -11.85 -74.61 -17.55
C ALA A 653 -11.62 -73.41 -16.62
N CYS A 654 -10.37 -73.16 -16.21
CA CYS A 654 -9.92 -71.91 -15.56
C CYS A 654 -8.75 -71.32 -16.36
N PHE A 655 -8.90 -70.06 -16.75
CA PHE A 655 -7.93 -69.32 -17.55
C PHE A 655 -7.21 -68.30 -16.66
N LEU A 656 -5.88 -68.30 -16.67
CA LEU A 656 -5.04 -67.33 -15.94
C LEU A 656 -3.75 -67.07 -16.71
N ALA A 657 -3.42 -65.81 -16.92
CA ALA A 657 -2.22 -65.37 -17.65
C ALA A 657 -2.12 -65.96 -19.07
N GLU A 658 -3.27 -66.10 -19.73
CA GLU A 658 -3.42 -66.64 -21.08
C GLU A 658 -4.56 -65.94 -21.84
N ASP A 659 -4.58 -66.08 -23.17
CA ASP A 659 -5.65 -65.55 -24.01
C ASP A 659 -6.93 -66.42 -23.88
N ILE A 660 -8.09 -65.76 -23.76
CA ILE A 660 -9.39 -66.43 -23.66
C ILE A 660 -9.88 -66.80 -25.06
N PRO A 661 -10.19 -68.08 -25.35
CA PRO A 661 -10.74 -68.48 -26.65
C PRO A 661 -12.13 -67.87 -26.93
N ALA A 662 -12.45 -67.68 -28.21
CA ALA A 662 -13.76 -67.19 -28.62
C ALA A 662 -14.88 -68.14 -28.15
N GLY A 663 -15.95 -67.57 -27.58
CA GLY A 663 -17.12 -68.33 -27.09
C GLY A 663 -17.04 -68.82 -25.65
N VAL A 664 -15.94 -68.52 -24.92
CA VAL A 664 -15.75 -68.92 -23.51
C VAL A 664 -16.39 -67.92 -22.52
N LEU A 665 -16.48 -66.64 -22.92
CA LEU A 665 -17.15 -65.58 -22.15
C LEU A 665 -18.67 -65.74 -22.25
N THR A 666 -19.24 -66.53 -21.34
CA THR A 666 -20.67 -66.79 -21.23
C THR A 666 -21.23 -66.12 -19.96
N ASP A 667 -22.55 -65.89 -19.92
CA ASP A 667 -23.20 -65.20 -18.80
C ASP A 667 -22.99 -65.93 -17.44
N ASP A 668 -22.77 -67.25 -17.45
CA ASP A 668 -22.51 -68.11 -16.30
C ASP A 668 -21.02 -68.24 -15.93
N ALA A 669 -20.11 -67.70 -16.74
CA ALA A 669 -18.69 -67.69 -16.43
C ALA A 669 -18.41 -66.85 -15.18
N GLN A 670 -17.43 -67.26 -14.38
CA GLN A 670 -17.11 -66.63 -13.09
C GLN A 670 -15.72 -66.01 -13.11
N LEU A 671 -15.62 -64.78 -12.64
CA LEU A 671 -14.37 -64.07 -12.40
C LEU A 671 -13.99 -64.15 -10.93
N GLN A 672 -12.75 -64.51 -10.65
CA GLN A 672 -12.21 -64.58 -9.30
C GLN A 672 -10.79 -64.04 -9.25
N LEU A 673 -10.31 -63.76 -8.04
CA LEU A 673 -8.89 -63.49 -7.83
C LEU A 673 -8.03 -64.71 -8.25
N PRO A 674 -6.79 -64.49 -8.74
CA PRO A 674 -5.88 -65.58 -9.04
C PRO A 674 -5.71 -66.49 -7.81
N PRO A 675 -5.81 -67.84 -7.98
CA PRO A 675 -5.63 -68.76 -6.87
C PRO A 675 -4.19 -68.68 -6.32
N GLU A 676 -4.02 -69.00 -5.04
CA GLU A 676 -2.70 -69.08 -4.44
C GLU A 676 -1.81 -70.09 -5.19
N PRO A 677 -0.50 -69.81 -5.34
CA PRO A 677 0.43 -70.75 -5.94
C PRO A 677 0.43 -72.08 -5.18
N ILE A 678 0.33 -73.18 -5.92
CA ILE A 678 0.35 -74.53 -5.34
C ILE A 678 1.78 -74.86 -4.89
N SER A 679 1.94 -75.21 -3.61
CA SER A 679 3.24 -75.59 -3.07
C SER A 679 3.76 -76.88 -3.72
N ILE A 680 5.07 -76.99 -3.91
CA ILE A 680 5.73 -78.20 -4.44
C ILE A 680 5.34 -79.43 -3.62
N ASN A 681 5.20 -79.28 -2.30
CA ASN A 681 4.86 -80.39 -1.41
C ASN A 681 3.44 -80.91 -1.66
N GLU A 682 2.53 -80.07 -2.16
CA GLU A 682 1.11 -80.43 -2.34
C GLU A 682 0.88 -81.38 -3.52
N VAL A 683 1.84 -81.51 -4.44
CA VAL A 683 1.76 -82.45 -5.58
C VAL A 683 2.49 -83.77 -5.31
N LEU A 684 3.15 -83.90 -4.15
CA LEU A 684 3.88 -85.12 -3.77
C LEU A 684 2.94 -86.23 -3.27
N PRO A 685 3.35 -87.50 -3.34
CA PRO A 685 2.52 -88.65 -2.95
C PRO A 685 1.95 -88.56 -1.53
N ASP A 686 2.71 -88.00 -0.60
CA ASP A 686 2.31 -87.91 0.82
C ASP A 686 1.13 -86.94 1.05
N ASN A 687 1.00 -85.91 0.20
CA ASN A 687 0.01 -84.83 0.36
C ASN A 687 -1.13 -84.87 -0.67
N LEU A 688 -0.99 -85.71 -1.71
CA LEU A 688 -1.99 -85.94 -2.75
C LEU A 688 -2.04 -87.41 -3.17
N PRO A 689 -2.32 -88.35 -2.25
CA PRO A 689 -2.21 -89.79 -2.51
C PRO A 689 -3.15 -90.26 -3.64
N GLU A 690 -4.27 -89.58 -3.83
CA GLU A 690 -5.29 -89.88 -4.85
C GLU A 690 -4.75 -89.73 -6.29
N ALA A 691 -3.72 -88.90 -6.51
CA ALA A 691 -3.09 -88.72 -7.82
C ALA A 691 -2.08 -89.82 -8.18
N TRP A 692 -1.69 -90.70 -7.24
CA TRP A 692 -0.55 -91.60 -7.41
C TRP A 692 -0.97 -93.08 -7.37
N SER A 693 -0.43 -93.87 -8.31
CA SER A 693 -0.60 -95.33 -8.35
C SER A 693 0.74 -96.02 -8.52
N ASN A 694 1.09 -96.91 -7.59
CA ASN A 694 2.36 -97.67 -7.58
C ASN A 694 3.62 -96.78 -7.74
N GLY A 695 3.61 -95.57 -7.17
CA GLY A 695 4.73 -94.62 -7.24
C GLY A 695 4.86 -93.86 -8.57
N THR A 696 3.88 -93.99 -9.47
CA THR A 696 3.79 -93.25 -10.74
C THR A 696 2.52 -92.39 -10.78
N THR A 697 2.56 -91.30 -11.54
CA THR A 697 1.43 -90.38 -11.72
C THR A 697 1.49 -89.75 -13.11
N THR A 698 0.41 -89.11 -13.54
CA THR A 698 0.36 -88.29 -14.76
C THR A 698 -0.05 -86.87 -14.40
N ALA A 699 0.30 -85.92 -15.27
CA ALA A 699 -0.04 -84.52 -15.05
C ALA A 699 -1.58 -84.30 -14.97
N LEU A 700 -2.35 -85.10 -15.72
CA LEU A 700 -3.81 -85.14 -15.65
C LEU A 700 -4.32 -85.68 -14.30
N ALA A 701 -3.73 -86.76 -13.78
CA ALA A 701 -4.12 -87.33 -12.49
C ALA A 701 -3.85 -86.37 -11.31
N ILE A 702 -2.73 -85.62 -11.37
CA ILE A 702 -2.44 -84.56 -10.42
C ILE A 702 -3.48 -83.44 -10.53
N TYR A 703 -3.82 -83.01 -11.74
CA TYR A 703 -4.82 -81.97 -11.98
C TYR A 703 -6.19 -82.37 -11.42
N GLU A 704 -6.70 -83.55 -11.78
CA GLU A 704 -8.01 -84.06 -11.33
C GLU A 704 -8.09 -84.17 -9.80
N ALA A 705 -7.04 -84.70 -9.16
CA ALA A 705 -6.99 -84.80 -7.70
C ALA A 705 -6.93 -83.42 -7.01
N LEU A 706 -6.21 -82.46 -7.58
CA LEU A 706 -6.19 -81.09 -7.07
C LEU A 706 -7.53 -80.38 -7.25
N VAL A 707 -8.21 -80.56 -8.39
CA VAL A 707 -9.56 -80.03 -8.63
C VAL A 707 -10.56 -80.64 -7.65
N GLN A 708 -10.50 -81.95 -7.42
CA GLN A 708 -11.34 -82.63 -6.42
C GLN A 708 -11.07 -82.11 -5.00
N LYS A 709 -9.81 -81.87 -4.65
CA LYS A 709 -9.40 -81.32 -3.34
C LYS A 709 -9.82 -79.86 -3.15
N THR A 710 -9.80 -79.06 -4.21
CA THR A 710 -10.10 -77.61 -4.16
C THR A 710 -11.56 -77.28 -4.44
N GLY A 711 -12.33 -78.21 -5.01
CA GLY A 711 -13.74 -78.08 -5.31
C GLY A 711 -14.06 -77.24 -6.55
N GLN A 712 -13.05 -76.82 -7.31
CA GLN A 712 -13.21 -75.98 -8.51
C GLN A 712 -12.07 -76.17 -9.51
N PRO A 713 -12.27 -75.83 -10.80
CA PRO A 713 -11.19 -75.84 -11.79
C PRO A 713 -10.01 -74.95 -11.39
N LEU A 714 -8.79 -75.41 -11.72
CA LEU A 714 -7.55 -74.69 -11.44
C LEU A 714 -6.87 -74.25 -12.74
N PRO A 715 -6.14 -73.13 -12.77
CA PRO A 715 -5.38 -72.77 -13.96
C PRO A 715 -4.28 -73.79 -14.23
N TRP A 716 -4.22 -74.28 -15.46
CA TRP A 716 -3.22 -75.29 -15.85
C TRP A 716 -1.80 -74.80 -15.60
N GLN A 717 -1.52 -73.52 -15.85
CA GLN A 717 -0.21 -72.93 -15.62
C GLN A 717 0.24 -73.06 -14.16
N THR A 718 -0.66 -72.89 -13.19
CA THR A 718 -0.37 -73.04 -11.76
C THR A 718 -0.01 -74.48 -11.40
N VAL A 719 -0.79 -75.44 -11.90
CA VAL A 719 -0.54 -76.87 -11.69
C VAL A 719 0.77 -77.31 -12.35
N ARG A 720 1.01 -76.87 -13.60
CA ARG A 720 2.23 -77.12 -14.34
C ARG A 720 3.47 -76.59 -13.60
N ASN A 721 3.41 -75.37 -13.08
CA ASN A 721 4.52 -74.79 -12.32
C ASN A 721 4.86 -75.61 -11.07
N ALA A 722 3.86 -76.12 -10.34
CA ALA A 722 4.07 -76.98 -9.18
C ALA A 722 4.71 -78.34 -9.58
N ILE A 723 4.25 -78.95 -10.68
CA ILE A 723 4.82 -80.19 -11.23
C ILE A 723 6.27 -79.98 -11.68
N GLU A 724 6.55 -78.93 -12.46
CA GLU A 724 7.91 -78.60 -12.91
C GLU A 724 8.83 -78.29 -11.72
N GLY A 725 8.32 -77.59 -10.70
CA GLY A 725 9.03 -77.34 -9.45
C GLY A 725 9.40 -78.64 -8.72
N ALA A 726 8.44 -79.56 -8.57
CA ALA A 726 8.67 -80.88 -7.97
C ALA A 726 9.69 -81.71 -8.76
N LEU A 727 9.68 -81.61 -10.09
CA LEU A 727 10.66 -82.29 -10.95
C LEU A 727 12.07 -81.71 -10.85
N ARG A 728 12.23 -80.42 -10.53
CA ARG A 728 13.55 -79.76 -10.39
C ARG A 728 14.19 -79.92 -9.02
N VAL A 729 13.38 -80.14 -7.97
CA VAL A 729 13.85 -80.34 -6.59
C VAL A 729 14.29 -81.80 -6.35
N ARG A 730 13.92 -82.71 -7.27
CA ARG A 730 14.31 -84.12 -7.31
C ARG A 730 15.56 -84.32 -8.15
#